data_AF-A0A3D1WP31-F1
#
_entry.id   AF-A0A3D1WP31-F1
#
_cell.length_a   1.000
_cell.length_b   1.000
_cell.length_c   1.000
_cell.angle_alpha   90.00
_cell.angle_beta   90.00
_cell.angle_gamma   90.00
#
_symmetry.space_group_name_H-M   'P 1'
#
loop_
_entity.id
_entity.type
_entity.pdbx_description
1 polymer ?
#
loop_
_entity_poly.entity_id
_entity_poly.type
_entity_poly.pdbx_seq_one_letter_code
_entity_poly.pdbx_strand_id
1 'polypeptide(L)'
;MIKTKTKLAQIVIIVLLALIMMTGGVVFLCNEIATPPTQMEESGEDNRVYADNHKAEIHLSVYGGKKASVNVSGFYQVGNYSGNSMKGGPWSFSFGPNDSKRPSVTQNPVSYVAHYAGWIKVESASVVADGYVLNESTYASLHGLNNGNWNGRDYMTISALNGKWKVSDGVTKNGTRYFYINIFHTVRINLHHNDGTETKSTMKISTAPDSWSGNAPTDCSWVKPAAAFIPSRNGYSFKGYSTSATGTNLRTDSAGNWKSTKEIVASLSDYYAQWEANTIKLTLNKNGGSGGTDYVWYKYNTNKFYSDSACTNQITSITRPTRAGYTFKGYQGDGTCGGNPNESYIAYGSTEFASDLCSDIYKNATLNAVWEANTIELTLNKNGGSGGTDNVWYKYNTNKFYSDSACTNQITSITRPTRAGYTFKGYQGDGTCGGTPNENYIAYGSTEFASDLCSDIYKNATLNAVWEANTIKLTLNKNGGSGGTDYVWYKYNTNKFYSDSACTNQITSITRPTRTGYTFKGYQGDGTCGGNPNENYIAYDSTEFAADLCYDIYQNATLNAVWAANNYTVTWNGNGASLDAKLWSYAGSTGYTSSNSGSNSSYTYSGKNASSSVTYDVAISYKTPIPFKLGNTFNGWWTSASGGYMVANTNGQVVASVSGYT
;
A
#
# COMPACT_ATOMS: atom_id res chain seq x y z
N MET A 1 4.01 -41.05 41.83
CA MET A 1 4.02 -42.10 40.77
C MET A 1 2.62 -42.57 40.30
N ILE A 2 1.52 -41.88 40.63
CA ILE A 2 0.15 -42.26 40.19
C ILE A 2 -0.46 -41.26 39.20
N LYS A 3 0.14 -40.07 38.98
CA LYS A 3 -0.37 -39.06 38.01
C LYS A 3 0.12 -39.19 36.56
N THR A 4 1.01 -40.14 36.25
CA THR A 4 1.55 -40.37 34.90
C THR A 4 0.90 -41.52 34.13
N LYS A 5 0.12 -42.40 34.79
CA LYS A 5 -0.57 -43.52 34.12
C LYS A 5 -1.89 -43.13 33.45
N THR A 6 -2.53 -42.04 33.87
CA THR A 6 -3.84 -41.61 33.34
C THR A 6 -3.74 -40.86 32.01
N LYS A 7 -2.62 -40.16 31.75
CA LYS A 7 -2.40 -39.45 30.48
C LYS A 7 -1.96 -40.37 29.33
N LEU A 8 -1.35 -41.52 29.61
CA LEU A 8 -0.96 -42.50 28.59
C LEU A 8 -2.17 -43.30 28.09
N ALA A 9 -3.16 -43.59 28.96
CA ALA A 9 -4.39 -44.28 28.59
C ALA A 9 -5.32 -43.44 27.71
N GLN A 10 -5.37 -42.11 27.92
CA GLN A 10 -6.17 -41.20 27.09
C GLN A 10 -5.58 -41.01 25.68
N ILE A 11 -4.25 -41.10 25.53
CA ILE A 11 -3.58 -40.98 24.22
C ILE A 11 -3.72 -42.28 23.41
N VAL A 12 -3.74 -43.46 24.05
CA VAL A 12 -3.94 -44.75 23.36
C VAL A 12 -5.38 -44.94 22.86
N ILE A 13 -6.39 -44.42 23.57
CA ILE A 13 -7.81 -44.50 23.17
C ILE A 13 -8.11 -43.60 21.95
N ILE A 14 -7.49 -42.41 21.87
CA ILE A 14 -7.70 -41.48 20.74
C ILE A 14 -7.01 -41.99 19.45
N VAL A 15 -5.86 -42.68 19.58
CA VAL A 15 -5.18 -43.31 18.44
C VAL A 15 -5.89 -44.58 17.97
N LEU A 16 -6.52 -45.35 18.87
CA LEU A 16 -7.32 -46.54 18.50
C LEU A 16 -8.65 -46.17 17.81
N LEU A 17 -9.29 -45.07 18.21
CA LEU A 17 -10.50 -44.54 17.56
C LEU A 17 -10.22 -43.95 16.17
N ALA A 18 -9.01 -43.43 15.95
CA ALA A 18 -8.57 -42.97 14.63
C ALA A 18 -8.26 -44.14 13.66
N LEU A 19 -7.85 -45.32 14.16
CA LEU A 19 -7.64 -46.51 13.33
C LEU A 19 -8.96 -47.22 12.97
N ILE A 20 -9.98 -47.17 13.83
CA ILE A 20 -11.29 -47.80 13.59
C ILE A 20 -12.12 -47.03 12.53
N MET A 21 -11.85 -45.74 12.30
CA MET A 21 -12.49 -44.96 11.24
C MET A 21 -11.79 -45.06 9.87
N MET A 22 -10.62 -45.71 9.79
CA MET A 22 -9.89 -45.88 8.52
C MET A 22 -9.94 -47.31 7.97
N THR A 23 -10.39 -48.29 8.74
CA THR A 23 -10.48 -49.68 8.27
C THR A 23 -11.63 -50.45 8.94
N GLY A 24 -12.69 -50.78 8.19
CA GLY A 24 -13.69 -51.80 8.56
C GLY A 24 -15.05 -51.53 7.92
N GLY A 25 -15.76 -52.48 7.30
CA GLY A 25 -15.60 -53.93 7.20
C GLY A 25 -16.60 -54.47 6.15
N VAL A 26 -16.36 -55.59 5.46
CA VAL A 26 -16.54 -56.99 5.94
C VAL A 26 -18.02 -57.22 6.33
N VAL A 27 -18.89 -57.73 5.45
CA VAL A 27 -19.13 -59.16 5.06
C VAL A 27 -19.25 -60.10 6.27
N PHE A 28 -20.41 -60.75 6.44
CA PHE A 28 -20.63 -62.20 6.64
C PHE A 28 -22.17 -62.40 6.74
N LEU A 29 -22.78 -63.14 5.79
CA LEU A 29 -23.20 -64.56 5.89
C LEU A 29 -24.16 -64.84 7.06
N CYS A 30 -25.19 -65.67 6.99
CA CYS A 30 -25.93 -66.44 5.99
C CYS A 30 -27.04 -67.10 6.84
N ASN A 31 -28.23 -67.38 6.31
CA ASN A 31 -28.64 -68.78 6.18
C ASN A 31 -29.92 -68.95 5.36
N GLU A 32 -29.87 -70.02 4.60
CA GLU A 32 -30.87 -70.61 3.71
C GLU A 32 -32.10 -71.15 4.46
N ILE A 33 -33.14 -71.50 3.68
CA ILE A 33 -33.93 -72.75 3.69
C ILE A 33 -35.02 -72.54 2.60
N ALA A 34 -34.88 -73.10 1.40
CA ALA A 34 -35.17 -74.49 0.97
C ALA A 34 -36.63 -74.70 0.47
N THR A 35 -36.73 -74.66 -0.86
CA THR A 35 -37.45 -75.54 -1.79
C THR A 35 -38.99 -75.74 -1.79
N PRO A 36 -39.55 -75.98 -2.99
CA PRO A 36 -40.99 -75.94 -3.33
C PRO A 36 -41.53 -77.39 -3.33
N PRO A 37 -42.52 -77.81 -4.15
CA PRO A 37 -43.73 -77.25 -4.77
C PRO A 37 -44.96 -78.11 -4.32
N THR A 38 -45.94 -78.35 -5.21
CA THR A 38 -46.99 -79.41 -5.24
C THR A 38 -48.40 -78.98 -4.82
N GLN A 39 -49.50 -79.42 -5.45
CA GLN A 39 -49.81 -80.14 -6.69
C GLN A 39 -51.35 -80.19 -6.78
N MET A 40 -51.88 -80.31 -8.01
CA MET A 40 -53.03 -81.18 -8.41
C MET A 40 -54.41 -80.88 -7.77
N GLU A 41 -55.57 -81.14 -8.36
CA GLU A 41 -56.09 -82.13 -9.33
C GLU A 41 -57.42 -81.50 -9.86
N GLU A 42 -57.73 -81.49 -11.15
CA GLU A 42 -58.26 -82.58 -12.00
C GLU A 42 -59.80 -82.65 -12.06
N SER A 43 -60.26 -82.91 -13.29
CA SER A 43 -61.45 -83.68 -13.69
C SER A 43 -62.71 -82.95 -14.17
N GLY A 44 -63.24 -83.47 -15.28
CA GLY A 44 -64.66 -83.40 -15.67
C GLY A 44 -64.96 -82.53 -16.89
N GLU A 45 -64.54 -82.91 -18.11
CA GLU A 45 -65.36 -83.66 -19.09
C GLU A 45 -66.55 -82.89 -19.72
N ASP A 46 -66.34 -82.55 -21.01
CA ASP A 46 -67.09 -83.10 -22.15
C ASP A 46 -67.99 -82.17 -23.03
N ASN A 47 -67.60 -82.20 -24.31
CA ASN A 47 -68.40 -82.18 -25.55
C ASN A 47 -69.11 -80.94 -26.15
N ARG A 48 -68.57 -80.55 -27.34
CA ARG A 48 -69.24 -80.30 -28.67
C ARG A 48 -70.06 -78.99 -28.88
N VAL A 49 -70.15 -78.32 -30.05
CA VAL A 49 -69.44 -78.25 -31.37
C VAL A 49 -70.13 -77.12 -32.22
N TYR A 50 -69.34 -76.30 -32.98
CA TYR A 50 -69.63 -75.39 -34.16
C TYR A 50 -70.62 -74.19 -34.04
N ALA A 51 -70.55 -73.06 -34.76
CA ALA A 51 -69.51 -72.30 -35.51
C ALA A 51 -70.05 -70.89 -35.88
N ASP A 52 -69.11 -69.94 -36.10
CA ASP A 52 -69.16 -68.67 -36.86
C ASP A 52 -69.90 -67.43 -36.30
N ASN A 53 -69.42 -66.18 -36.43
CA ASN A 53 -68.13 -65.58 -36.86
C ASN A 53 -68.15 -64.07 -36.51
N HIS A 54 -66.99 -63.52 -36.10
CA HIS A 54 -66.45 -62.14 -36.25
C HIS A 54 -65.43 -61.87 -35.11
N LYS A 55 -64.12 -61.75 -35.43
CA LYS A 55 -63.02 -61.58 -34.45
C LYS A 55 -62.34 -60.20 -34.55
N ALA A 56 -61.97 -59.63 -33.42
CA ALA A 56 -60.96 -58.58 -33.30
C ALA A 56 -59.68 -59.19 -32.70
N GLU A 57 -58.53 -59.02 -33.36
CA GLU A 57 -57.23 -59.52 -32.89
C GLU A 57 -56.34 -58.33 -32.46
N ILE A 58 -55.72 -58.44 -31.27
CA ILE A 58 -54.73 -57.46 -30.77
C ILE A 58 -53.34 -58.02 -31.07
N HIS A 59 -52.58 -57.34 -31.92
CA HIS A 59 -51.18 -57.67 -32.19
C HIS A 59 -50.26 -56.79 -31.33
N LEU A 60 -49.46 -57.40 -30.45
CA LEU A 60 -48.33 -56.72 -29.79
C LEU A 60 -47.03 -57.13 -30.48
N SER A 61 -46.26 -56.14 -30.93
CA SER A 61 -44.91 -56.35 -31.48
C SER A 61 -43.88 -55.75 -30.53
N VAL A 62 -42.95 -56.58 -30.03
CA VAL A 62 -41.79 -56.12 -29.26
C VAL A 62 -40.58 -56.20 -30.19
N TYR A 63 -39.98 -55.04 -30.48
CA TYR A 63 -38.82 -54.94 -31.37
C TYR A 63 -37.53 -54.97 -30.55
N GLY A 64 -36.61 -55.87 -30.93
CA GLY A 64 -35.32 -56.07 -30.26
C GLY A 64 -35.16 -57.46 -29.64
N GLY A 65 -35.27 -58.53 -30.44
CA GLY A 65 -34.72 -59.87 -30.14
C GLY A 65 -35.08 -60.55 -28.80
N LYS A 66 -36.12 -60.13 -28.06
CA LYS A 66 -36.41 -60.61 -26.69
C LYS A 66 -37.90 -60.83 -26.42
N LYS A 67 -38.16 -61.68 -25.41
CA LYS A 67 -39.48 -62.24 -25.06
C LYS A 67 -40.41 -61.19 -24.44
N ALA A 68 -41.69 -61.27 -24.80
CA ALA A 68 -42.77 -60.49 -24.21
C ALA A 68 -43.80 -61.43 -23.57
N SER A 69 -44.34 -61.03 -22.42
CA SER A 69 -45.42 -61.74 -21.73
C SER A 69 -46.60 -60.79 -21.57
N VAL A 70 -47.79 -61.23 -22.00
CA VAL A 70 -49.03 -60.44 -21.88
C VAL A 70 -50.06 -61.27 -21.12
N ASN A 71 -50.58 -60.72 -20.03
CA ASN A 71 -51.73 -61.27 -19.32
C ASN A 71 -52.98 -60.48 -19.73
N VAL A 72 -53.96 -61.17 -20.31
CA VAL A 72 -55.24 -60.58 -20.73
C VAL A 72 -56.35 -61.20 -19.88
N SER A 73 -57.22 -60.38 -19.31
CA SER A 73 -58.47 -60.83 -18.70
C SER A 73 -59.65 -60.05 -19.28
N GLY A 74 -60.85 -60.65 -19.31
CA GLY A 74 -62.01 -60.01 -19.91
C GLY A 74 -63.30 -60.50 -19.27
N PHE A 75 -64.34 -59.66 -19.33
CA PHE A 75 -65.69 -59.99 -18.87
C PHE A 75 -66.66 -59.82 -20.05
N TYR A 76 -67.64 -60.71 -20.15
CA TYR A 76 -68.78 -60.58 -21.08
C TYR A 76 -70.09 -60.57 -20.28
N GLN A 77 -71.08 -59.79 -20.73
CA GLN A 77 -72.42 -59.73 -20.15
C GLN A 77 -73.40 -60.46 -21.08
N VAL A 78 -74.14 -61.43 -20.55
CA VAL A 78 -75.21 -62.13 -21.28
C VAL A 78 -76.55 -61.50 -20.92
N GLY A 79 -77.33 -61.09 -21.92
CA GLY A 79 -78.64 -60.46 -21.71
C GLY A 79 -79.76 -61.46 -21.44
N ASN A 80 -80.40 -61.31 -20.26
CA ASN A 80 -81.77 -61.67 -19.81
C ASN A 80 -82.25 -63.14 -20.00
N TYR A 81 -82.67 -63.90 -18.97
CA TYR A 81 -83.45 -63.56 -17.78
C TYR A 81 -82.89 -64.17 -16.47
N SER A 82 -82.87 -63.33 -15.42
CA SER A 82 -82.69 -63.61 -13.98
C SER A 82 -81.56 -64.53 -13.53
N GLY A 83 -80.38 -63.94 -13.33
CA GLY A 83 -79.28 -64.52 -12.56
C GLY A 83 -77.97 -63.78 -12.81
N ASN A 84 -77.65 -62.77 -11.99
CA ASN A 84 -76.38 -62.04 -12.06
C ASN A 84 -75.23 -62.98 -11.67
N SER A 85 -74.45 -63.46 -12.64
CA SER A 85 -73.11 -63.99 -12.37
C SER A 85 -72.13 -63.62 -13.48
N MET A 86 -71.25 -62.66 -13.19
CA MET A 86 -70.04 -62.42 -13.96
C MET A 86 -69.09 -63.61 -13.74
N LYS A 87 -68.69 -64.32 -14.80
CA LYS A 87 -67.59 -65.30 -14.72
C LYS A 87 -66.39 -64.76 -15.50
N GLY A 88 -65.24 -64.66 -14.82
CA GLY A 88 -63.97 -64.21 -15.40
C GLY A 88 -62.82 -65.13 -14.98
N GLY A 89 -61.82 -65.28 -15.84
CA GLY A 89 -60.57 -65.99 -15.57
C GLY A 89 -59.41 -65.39 -16.39
N PRO A 90 -58.17 -65.35 -15.85
CA PRO A 90 -57.01 -64.77 -16.53
C PRO A 90 -56.45 -65.72 -17.61
N TRP A 91 -55.96 -65.15 -18.71
CA TRP A 91 -55.25 -65.87 -19.77
C TRP A 91 -53.80 -65.37 -19.84
N SER A 92 -52.85 -66.30 -19.84
CA SER A 92 -51.41 -66.02 -19.99
C SER A 92 -50.87 -66.66 -21.26
N PHE A 93 -50.16 -65.88 -22.09
CA PHE A 93 -49.49 -66.37 -23.30
C PHE A 93 -47.99 -66.03 -23.27
N SER A 94 -47.14 -66.93 -23.74
CA SER A 94 -45.69 -66.72 -23.90
C SER A 94 -45.26 -67.12 -25.30
N PHE A 95 -44.41 -66.32 -25.96
CA PHE A 95 -43.95 -66.57 -27.34
C PHE A 95 -42.41 -66.73 -27.39
N GLY A 96 -41.94 -67.70 -28.18
CA GLY A 96 -40.52 -67.94 -28.45
C GLY A 96 -40.06 -67.41 -29.83
N PRO A 97 -38.74 -67.28 -30.08
CA PRO A 97 -38.23 -66.55 -31.26
C PRO A 97 -38.50 -67.20 -32.62
N ASN A 98 -38.94 -68.46 -32.67
CA ASN A 98 -39.01 -69.26 -33.91
C ASN A 98 -40.39 -69.91 -34.19
N ASP A 99 -41.47 -69.48 -33.54
CA ASP A 99 -42.81 -69.95 -33.91
C ASP A 99 -43.31 -69.26 -35.18
N SER A 100 -43.04 -69.88 -36.33
CA SER A 100 -43.57 -69.48 -37.64
C SER A 100 -45.02 -69.94 -37.88
N LYS A 101 -45.67 -70.55 -36.88
CA LYS A 101 -47.11 -70.85 -36.90
C LYS A 101 -47.82 -70.05 -35.80
N ARG A 102 -48.62 -69.08 -36.24
CA ARG A 102 -49.53 -68.30 -35.38
C ARG A 102 -50.44 -69.25 -34.59
N PRO A 103 -50.46 -69.24 -33.24
CA PRO A 103 -51.47 -69.98 -32.50
C PRO A 103 -52.81 -69.20 -32.57
N SER A 104 -53.75 -69.69 -33.38
CA SER A 104 -55.15 -69.25 -33.35
C SER A 104 -55.90 -70.02 -32.26
N VAL A 105 -56.24 -69.36 -31.16
CA VAL A 105 -57.18 -69.94 -30.19
C VAL A 105 -58.58 -69.95 -30.83
N THR A 106 -59.16 -71.14 -30.90
CA THR A 106 -60.49 -71.38 -31.49
C THR A 106 -61.31 -72.18 -30.49
N GLN A 107 -62.41 -71.62 -29.99
CA GLN A 107 -63.53 -72.39 -29.47
C GLN A 107 -64.86 -71.77 -29.92
N ASN A 108 -65.70 -72.62 -30.52
CA ASN A 108 -67.13 -72.45 -30.83
C ASN A 108 -67.94 -72.24 -29.53
N PRO A 109 -69.16 -71.62 -29.50
CA PRO A 109 -70.32 -72.05 -30.31
C PRO A 109 -71.53 -71.05 -30.48
N VAL A 110 -72.62 -71.57 -31.08
CA VAL A 110 -74.04 -71.14 -31.06
C VAL A 110 -74.42 -69.82 -31.76
N SER A 111 -74.98 -70.01 -32.95
CA SER A 111 -75.74 -69.07 -33.76
C SER A 111 -77.01 -68.59 -33.03
N TYR A 112 -76.95 -67.38 -32.47
CA TYR A 112 -78.12 -66.51 -32.29
C TYR A 112 -77.69 -65.05 -32.43
N VAL A 113 -78.41 -64.30 -33.28
CA VAL A 113 -78.15 -62.90 -33.59
C VAL A 113 -78.37 -62.05 -32.34
N ALA A 114 -77.30 -61.56 -31.73
CA ALA A 114 -77.33 -60.49 -30.74
C ALA A 114 -76.00 -59.73 -30.73
N HIS A 115 -76.07 -58.40 -30.73
CA HIS A 115 -74.93 -57.49 -30.82
C HIS A 115 -73.98 -57.66 -29.61
N TYR A 116 -72.69 -57.90 -29.86
CA TYR A 116 -71.70 -58.10 -28.80
C TYR A 116 -71.05 -56.78 -28.38
N ALA A 117 -71.28 -56.36 -27.14
CA ALA A 117 -70.44 -55.41 -26.42
C ALA A 117 -69.56 -56.20 -25.43
N GLY A 118 -68.27 -56.34 -25.74
CA GLY A 118 -67.29 -57.04 -24.90
C GLY A 118 -66.22 -56.08 -24.40
N TRP A 119 -65.82 -56.24 -23.14
CA TRP A 119 -64.75 -55.47 -22.50
C TRP A 119 -63.51 -56.36 -22.35
N ILE A 120 -62.39 -55.97 -22.96
CA ILE A 120 -61.09 -56.63 -22.77
C ILE A 120 -60.25 -55.75 -21.85
N LYS A 121 -59.81 -56.31 -20.71
CA LYS A 121 -58.94 -55.68 -19.71
C LYS A 121 -57.55 -56.32 -19.76
N VAL A 122 -56.56 -55.60 -20.27
CA VAL A 122 -55.17 -56.07 -20.17
C VAL A 122 -54.65 -55.67 -18.79
N GLU A 123 -54.43 -56.64 -17.90
CA GLU A 123 -54.08 -56.39 -16.49
C GLU A 123 -52.57 -56.22 -16.27
N SER A 124 -51.74 -56.74 -17.16
CA SER A 124 -50.30 -56.45 -17.16
C SER A 124 -49.63 -56.89 -18.47
N ALA A 125 -48.78 -56.03 -19.04
CA ALA A 125 -47.79 -56.41 -20.03
C ALA A 125 -46.40 -56.10 -19.46
N SER A 126 -45.56 -57.11 -19.30
CA SER A 126 -44.16 -56.94 -18.86
C SER A 126 -43.23 -57.17 -20.04
N VAL A 127 -42.42 -56.18 -20.39
CA VAL A 127 -41.32 -56.32 -21.35
C VAL A 127 -40.03 -56.53 -20.55
N VAL A 128 -39.45 -57.73 -20.64
CA VAL A 128 -38.17 -58.02 -20.01
C VAL A 128 -37.06 -57.73 -21.01
N ALA A 129 -36.26 -56.70 -20.75
CA ALA A 129 -35.06 -56.38 -21.51
C ALA A 129 -33.82 -56.54 -20.62
N ASP A 130 -32.87 -57.38 -21.05
CA ASP A 130 -31.55 -57.61 -20.43
C ASP A 130 -31.51 -57.68 -18.90
N GLY A 131 -32.16 -58.69 -18.32
CA GLY A 131 -31.97 -59.00 -16.89
C GLY A 131 -32.54 -57.97 -15.92
N TYR A 132 -33.33 -57.00 -16.39
CA TYR A 132 -34.01 -56.03 -15.53
C TYR A 132 -35.54 -56.09 -15.72
N VAL A 133 -36.25 -56.10 -14.59
CA VAL A 133 -37.70 -56.03 -14.52
C VAL A 133 -38.11 -54.56 -14.51
N LEU A 134 -38.78 -54.11 -15.58
CA LEU A 134 -39.52 -52.85 -15.55
C LEU A 134 -40.85 -53.11 -14.82
N ASN A 135 -40.90 -52.83 -13.52
CA ASN A 135 -42.12 -52.92 -12.72
C ASN A 135 -42.99 -51.67 -12.92
N GLU A 136 -43.66 -51.54 -14.07
CA GLU A 136 -44.75 -50.57 -14.20
C GLU A 136 -45.94 -51.20 -14.95
N SER A 137 -47.07 -51.27 -14.26
CA SER A 137 -48.32 -51.87 -14.75
C SER A 137 -48.98 -50.95 -15.78
N THR A 138 -48.91 -51.33 -17.05
CA THR A 138 -49.66 -50.64 -18.12
C THR A 138 -51.05 -51.28 -18.25
N TYR A 139 -52.11 -50.52 -17.97
CA TYR A 139 -53.49 -50.95 -18.21
C TYR A 139 -53.94 -50.48 -19.60
N ALA A 140 -54.58 -51.36 -20.36
CA ALA A 140 -55.28 -50.99 -21.60
C ALA A 140 -56.69 -51.58 -21.55
N SER A 141 -57.71 -50.74 -21.69
CA SER A 141 -59.12 -51.16 -21.76
C SER A 141 -59.71 -50.82 -23.12
N LEU A 142 -60.10 -51.81 -23.91
CA LEU A 142 -60.75 -51.56 -25.19
C LEU A 142 -62.23 -51.20 -24.97
N HIS A 143 -62.66 -49.99 -25.33
CA HIS A 143 -64.07 -49.60 -25.39
C HIS A 143 -64.66 -49.93 -26.77
N GLY A 144 -65.91 -50.38 -26.79
CA GLY A 144 -66.54 -51.16 -27.86
C GLY A 144 -66.49 -50.60 -29.30
N LEU A 145 -66.47 -51.54 -30.25
CA LEU A 145 -66.74 -51.32 -31.68
C LEU A 145 -68.24 -51.03 -31.84
N ASN A 146 -68.59 -49.79 -32.17
CA ASN A 146 -69.99 -49.42 -32.38
C ASN A 146 -70.33 -49.60 -33.86
N ASN A 147 -70.96 -50.73 -34.21
CA ASN A 147 -71.35 -51.00 -35.59
C ASN A 147 -72.71 -50.34 -35.88
N GLY A 148 -72.67 -49.07 -36.30
CA GLY A 148 -73.85 -48.32 -36.70
C GLY A 148 -73.51 -47.05 -37.49
N ASN A 149 -73.71 -47.12 -38.81
CA ASN A 149 -73.56 -46.08 -39.85
C ASN A 149 -72.14 -45.68 -40.30
N TRP A 150 -71.90 -45.92 -41.59
CA TRP A 150 -70.82 -45.32 -42.39
C TRP A 150 -70.77 -43.80 -42.14
N ASN A 151 -69.61 -43.33 -41.67
CA ASN A 151 -69.17 -41.95 -41.36
C ASN A 151 -68.82 -41.68 -39.88
N GLY A 152 -68.93 -42.65 -38.98
CA GLY A 152 -68.40 -42.55 -37.60
C GLY A 152 -66.98 -43.13 -37.48
N ARG A 153 -66.03 -42.36 -36.91
CA ARG A 153 -64.68 -42.84 -36.58
C ARG A 153 -64.74 -43.80 -35.38
N ASP A 154 -64.21 -45.01 -35.53
CA ASP A 154 -63.98 -45.96 -34.43
C ASP A 154 -62.80 -45.48 -33.55
N TYR A 155 -62.91 -45.52 -32.21
CA TYR A 155 -61.84 -45.08 -31.31
C TYR A 155 -61.45 -46.16 -30.29
N MET A 156 -60.15 -46.41 -30.15
CA MET A 156 -59.57 -47.19 -29.05
C MET A 156 -59.06 -46.24 -27.96
N THR A 157 -59.54 -46.38 -26.73
CA THR A 157 -59.04 -45.63 -25.56
C THR A 157 -58.03 -46.50 -24.80
N ILE A 158 -56.83 -45.99 -24.51
CA ILE A 158 -55.82 -46.68 -23.70
C ILE A 158 -55.57 -45.83 -22.45
N SER A 159 -55.29 -46.42 -21.29
CA SER A 159 -55.04 -45.65 -20.05
C SER A 159 -53.77 -46.15 -19.37
N ALA A 160 -52.61 -45.64 -19.81
CA ALA A 160 -51.33 -45.94 -19.18
C ALA A 160 -51.05 -45.02 -17.98
N LEU A 161 -50.51 -45.58 -16.89
CA LEU A 161 -50.28 -44.84 -15.65
C LEU A 161 -49.04 -43.94 -15.69
N ASN A 162 -48.18 -44.04 -16.71
CA ASN A 162 -47.15 -43.05 -17.05
C ASN A 162 -46.61 -43.27 -18.47
N GLY A 163 -47.18 -42.58 -19.45
CA GLY A 163 -46.72 -42.60 -20.84
C GLY A 163 -47.75 -41.99 -21.77
N LYS A 164 -47.31 -41.18 -22.74
CA LYS A 164 -48.18 -40.82 -23.87
C LYS A 164 -48.26 -42.03 -24.80
N TRP A 165 -49.36 -42.19 -25.52
CA TRP A 165 -49.53 -43.26 -26.49
C TRP A 165 -50.32 -42.69 -27.67
N LYS A 166 -50.12 -43.27 -28.86
CA LYS A 166 -50.89 -42.94 -30.05
C LYS A 166 -51.26 -44.23 -30.75
N VAL A 167 -52.55 -44.37 -31.02
CA VAL A 167 -53.10 -45.43 -31.88
C VAL A 167 -53.14 -44.86 -33.30
N SER A 168 -52.58 -45.58 -34.27
CA SER A 168 -52.77 -45.22 -35.69
C SER A 168 -54.04 -45.88 -36.23
N ASP A 169 -54.72 -45.20 -37.17
CA ASP A 169 -55.89 -45.74 -37.85
C ASP A 169 -55.56 -47.09 -38.49
N GLY A 170 -56.45 -48.07 -38.27
CA GLY A 170 -56.15 -49.46 -38.56
C GLY A 170 -56.07 -49.74 -40.06
N VAL A 171 -55.05 -50.50 -40.48
CA VAL A 171 -54.95 -50.99 -41.87
C VAL A 171 -55.76 -52.28 -41.97
N THR A 172 -56.68 -52.36 -42.92
CA THR A 172 -57.42 -53.60 -43.19
C THR A 172 -56.68 -54.39 -44.26
N LYS A 173 -56.28 -55.62 -43.95
CA LYS A 173 -55.65 -56.53 -44.92
C LYS A 173 -56.32 -57.90 -44.80
N ASN A 174 -56.88 -58.41 -45.90
CA ASN A 174 -57.62 -59.68 -45.97
C ASN A 174 -58.72 -59.83 -44.89
N GLY A 175 -59.49 -58.76 -44.62
CA GLY A 175 -60.59 -58.79 -43.66
C GLY A 175 -60.21 -58.59 -42.19
N THR A 176 -58.91 -58.55 -41.86
CA THR A 176 -58.42 -58.26 -40.50
C THR A 176 -57.95 -56.81 -40.38
N ARG A 177 -58.45 -56.08 -39.36
CA ARG A 177 -57.97 -54.73 -39.01
C ARG A 177 -56.79 -54.82 -38.04
N TYR A 178 -55.67 -54.22 -38.40
CA TYR A 178 -54.47 -54.13 -37.56
C TYR A 178 -54.38 -52.75 -36.92
N PHE A 179 -54.29 -52.69 -35.58
CA PHE A 179 -54.01 -51.47 -34.83
C PHE A 179 -52.57 -51.47 -34.34
N TYR A 180 -51.86 -50.36 -34.51
CA TYR A 180 -50.50 -50.20 -33.99
C TYR A 180 -50.55 -49.28 -32.77
N ILE A 181 -49.99 -49.75 -31.66
CA ILE A 181 -49.86 -48.99 -30.41
C ILE A 181 -48.40 -48.55 -30.29
N ASN A 182 -48.15 -47.25 -30.39
CA ASN A 182 -46.83 -46.68 -30.11
C ASN A 182 -46.74 -46.32 -28.62
N ILE A 183 -45.80 -46.95 -27.90
CA ILE A 183 -45.51 -46.68 -26.48
C ILE A 183 -44.33 -45.71 -26.39
N PHE A 184 -44.56 -44.56 -25.76
CA PHE A 184 -43.52 -43.55 -25.55
C PHE A 184 -42.84 -43.80 -24.20
N HIS A 185 -41.53 -44.10 -24.22
CA HIS A 185 -40.77 -44.26 -22.98
C HIS A 185 -40.15 -42.93 -22.59
N THR A 186 -40.26 -42.58 -21.30
CA THR A 186 -39.53 -41.44 -20.73
C THR A 186 -38.41 -41.97 -19.83
N VAL A 187 -37.15 -41.75 -20.24
CA VAL A 187 -35.98 -42.08 -19.42
C VAL A 187 -35.60 -40.87 -18.57
N ARG A 188 -35.25 -41.10 -17.29
CA ARG A 188 -34.68 -40.08 -16.40
C ARG A 188 -33.19 -40.32 -16.21
N ILE A 189 -32.39 -39.27 -16.36
CA ILE A 189 -30.95 -39.28 -16.16
C ILE A 189 -30.62 -38.32 -15.01
N ASN A 190 -29.80 -38.75 -14.05
CA ASN A 190 -29.26 -37.85 -13.04
C ASN A 190 -27.92 -37.27 -13.50
N LEU A 191 -27.80 -35.96 -13.36
CA LEU A 191 -26.60 -35.19 -13.63
C LEU A 191 -26.07 -34.67 -12.29
N HIS A 192 -25.06 -35.35 -11.74
CA HIS A 192 -24.35 -34.94 -10.53
C HIS A 192 -23.44 -33.77 -10.86
N HIS A 193 -23.60 -32.65 -10.14
CA HIS A 193 -22.89 -31.41 -10.45
C HIS A 193 -21.43 -31.45 -10.01
N ASN A 194 -21.09 -32.30 -9.03
CA ASN A 194 -19.72 -32.50 -8.54
C ASN A 194 -18.97 -31.16 -8.30
N ASP A 195 -19.70 -30.16 -7.84
CA ASP A 195 -19.26 -28.78 -7.62
C ASP A 195 -18.77 -28.54 -6.19
N GLY A 196 -18.65 -29.61 -5.41
CA GLY A 196 -18.42 -29.57 -3.96
C GLY A 196 -19.69 -29.75 -3.12
N THR A 197 -20.86 -29.84 -3.77
CA THR A 197 -22.14 -30.14 -3.12
C THR A 197 -22.70 -31.47 -3.61
N GLU A 198 -23.62 -32.08 -2.85
CA GLU A 198 -24.36 -33.29 -3.26
C GLU A 198 -25.52 -32.99 -4.24
N THR A 199 -25.45 -31.87 -4.96
CA THR A 199 -26.53 -31.43 -5.85
C THR A 199 -26.53 -32.21 -7.17
N LYS A 200 -27.75 -32.45 -7.67
CA LYS A 200 -27.99 -33.13 -8.94
C LYS A 200 -29.19 -32.53 -9.66
N SER A 201 -29.15 -32.57 -10.98
CA SER A 201 -30.29 -32.25 -11.86
C SER A 201 -30.82 -33.51 -12.53
N THR A 202 -32.11 -33.56 -12.84
CA THR A 202 -32.70 -34.68 -13.59
C THR A 202 -33.12 -34.22 -14.99
N MET A 203 -32.59 -34.89 -16.02
CA MET A 203 -33.03 -34.72 -17.40
C MET A 203 -34.04 -35.81 -17.78
N LYS A 204 -35.08 -35.45 -18.54
CA LYS A 204 -36.04 -36.39 -19.12
C LYS A 204 -35.82 -36.48 -20.63
N ILE A 205 -35.73 -37.70 -21.16
CA ILE A 205 -35.62 -37.97 -22.60
C ILE A 205 -36.82 -38.82 -23.02
N SER A 206 -37.53 -38.39 -24.05
CA SER A 206 -38.68 -39.10 -24.61
C SER A 206 -38.36 -39.65 -25.99
N THR A 207 -38.77 -40.88 -26.29
CA THR A 207 -38.72 -41.42 -27.65
C THR A 207 -39.80 -40.77 -28.54
N ALA A 208 -39.51 -40.52 -29.82
CA ALA A 208 -40.54 -40.20 -30.81
C ALA A 208 -40.87 -41.44 -31.63
N PRO A 209 -42.13 -41.62 -32.07
CA PRO A 209 -42.47 -42.62 -33.07
C PRO A 209 -42.13 -42.05 -34.46
N ASP A 210 -41.36 -42.80 -35.25
CA ASP A 210 -41.23 -42.52 -36.67
C ASP A 210 -42.60 -42.69 -37.36
N SER A 211 -43.01 -41.70 -38.15
CA SER A 211 -44.24 -41.78 -38.95
C SER A 211 -44.08 -42.85 -40.03
N TRP A 212 -44.97 -43.84 -40.04
CA TRP A 212 -44.87 -44.98 -40.95
C TRP A 212 -45.24 -44.60 -42.39
N SER A 213 -44.29 -44.70 -43.31
CA SER A 213 -44.54 -44.85 -44.75
C SER A 213 -44.00 -46.20 -45.23
N GLY A 214 -44.85 -47.22 -45.20
CA GLY A 214 -44.79 -48.37 -46.11
C GLY A 214 -43.71 -49.45 -45.93
N ASN A 215 -42.61 -49.23 -45.21
CA ASN A 215 -41.59 -50.26 -44.94
C ASN A 215 -41.23 -50.32 -43.45
N ALA A 216 -40.80 -51.50 -42.98
CA ALA A 216 -40.49 -51.75 -41.57
C ALA A 216 -39.45 -50.74 -41.04
N PRO A 217 -39.70 -50.05 -39.91
CA PRO A 217 -38.73 -49.14 -39.33
C PRO A 217 -37.56 -49.96 -38.77
N THR A 218 -36.37 -49.82 -39.36
CA THR A 218 -35.15 -50.52 -38.92
C THR A 218 -34.39 -49.80 -37.82
N ASP A 219 -34.79 -48.59 -37.42
CA ASP A 219 -34.20 -47.87 -36.29
C ASP A 219 -35.25 -47.00 -35.63
N CYS A 220 -35.41 -47.11 -34.31
CA CYS A 220 -36.20 -46.16 -33.53
C CYS A 220 -35.36 -44.87 -33.42
N SER A 221 -35.76 -43.80 -34.12
CA SER A 221 -35.01 -42.55 -34.06
C SER A 221 -35.20 -41.89 -32.69
N TRP A 222 -34.17 -41.95 -31.84
CA TRP A 222 -34.17 -41.22 -30.57
C TRP A 222 -34.18 -39.72 -30.89
N VAL A 223 -35.17 -39.00 -30.34
CA VAL A 223 -35.17 -37.53 -30.39
C VAL A 223 -33.87 -37.06 -29.79
N LYS A 224 -33.13 -36.21 -30.52
CA LYS A 224 -31.92 -35.57 -29.99
C LYS A 224 -32.28 -34.94 -28.63
N PRO A 225 -31.66 -35.37 -27.52
CA PRO A 225 -31.98 -34.82 -26.22
C PRO A 225 -31.68 -33.33 -26.18
N ALA A 226 -32.42 -32.59 -25.36
CA ALA A 226 -32.05 -31.23 -25.02
C ALA A 226 -30.64 -31.19 -24.42
N ALA A 227 -29.97 -30.04 -24.52
CA ALA A 227 -28.67 -29.85 -23.90
C ALA A 227 -28.73 -30.13 -22.38
N ALA A 228 -27.66 -30.73 -21.85
CA ALA A 228 -27.52 -30.98 -20.44
C ALA A 228 -27.41 -29.67 -19.64
N PHE A 229 -27.97 -29.68 -18.43
CA PHE A 229 -27.79 -28.57 -17.50
C PHE A 229 -26.30 -28.35 -17.24
N ILE A 230 -25.84 -27.12 -17.38
CA ILE A 230 -24.45 -26.74 -17.12
C ILE A 230 -24.38 -26.22 -15.69
N PRO A 231 -23.83 -26.99 -14.73
CA PRO A 231 -23.62 -26.51 -13.38
C PRO A 231 -22.54 -25.42 -13.38
N SER A 232 -22.49 -24.64 -12.30
CA SER A 232 -21.42 -23.68 -12.05
C SER A 232 -20.60 -24.10 -10.82
N ARG A 233 -19.28 -23.94 -10.91
CA ARG A 233 -18.36 -24.20 -9.81
C ARG A 233 -17.30 -23.10 -9.80
N ASN A 234 -17.20 -22.36 -8.70
CA ASN A 234 -16.25 -21.26 -8.58
C ASN A 234 -14.81 -21.74 -8.83
N GLY A 235 -14.06 -21.03 -9.67
CA GLY A 235 -12.67 -21.36 -9.99
C GLY A 235 -12.46 -22.53 -10.96
N TYR A 236 -13.54 -23.13 -11.48
CA TYR A 236 -13.45 -24.22 -12.45
C TYR A 236 -14.30 -23.95 -13.71
N SER A 237 -13.86 -24.50 -14.83
CA SER A 237 -14.60 -24.55 -16.09
C SER A 237 -15.22 -25.92 -16.28
N PHE A 238 -16.51 -25.95 -16.62
CA PHE A 238 -17.21 -27.19 -16.94
C PHE A 238 -16.72 -27.75 -18.28
N LYS A 239 -16.30 -29.03 -18.29
CA LYS A 239 -15.80 -29.70 -19.51
C LYS A 239 -16.83 -30.59 -20.17
N GLY A 240 -17.81 -31.06 -19.41
CA GLY A 240 -18.81 -32.03 -19.84
C GLY A 240 -19.12 -33.03 -18.75
N TYR A 241 -20.06 -33.93 -19.04
CA TYR A 241 -20.43 -35.04 -18.17
C TYR A 241 -19.73 -36.32 -18.58
N SER A 242 -19.28 -37.13 -17.62
CA SER A 242 -18.79 -38.50 -17.84
C SER A 242 -19.55 -39.51 -16.96
N THR A 243 -19.37 -40.81 -17.21
CA THR A 243 -20.10 -41.87 -16.49
C THR A 243 -19.47 -42.23 -15.13
N SER A 244 -18.45 -41.51 -14.67
CA SER A 244 -17.91 -41.64 -13.31
C SER A 244 -17.35 -40.31 -12.83
N ALA A 245 -17.24 -40.12 -11.51
CA ALA A 245 -16.70 -38.89 -10.92
C ALA A 245 -15.27 -38.56 -11.36
N THR A 246 -14.48 -39.57 -11.77
CA THR A 246 -13.08 -39.43 -12.21
C THR A 246 -12.88 -39.73 -13.69
N GLY A 247 -13.97 -39.90 -14.46
CA GLY A 247 -13.93 -40.34 -15.84
C GLY A 247 -13.48 -39.24 -16.80
N THR A 248 -12.48 -39.52 -17.64
CA THR A 248 -11.98 -38.60 -18.68
C THR A 248 -12.76 -38.65 -19.99
N ASN A 249 -13.54 -39.72 -20.20
CA ASN A 249 -14.37 -39.90 -21.39
C ASN A 249 -15.67 -39.09 -21.27
N LEU A 250 -15.61 -37.85 -21.75
CA LEU A 250 -16.75 -36.93 -21.73
C LEU A 250 -17.81 -37.31 -22.77
N ARG A 251 -19.05 -37.43 -22.30
CA ARG A 251 -20.28 -37.75 -23.05
C ARG A 251 -21.01 -36.51 -23.54
N THR A 252 -20.81 -35.38 -22.86
CA THR A 252 -21.17 -34.06 -23.36
C THR A 252 -19.93 -33.23 -23.64
N ASP A 253 -20.07 -32.17 -24.44
CA ASP A 253 -19.10 -31.08 -24.50
C ASP A 253 -19.33 -30.07 -23.34
N SER A 254 -18.51 -29.02 -23.31
CA SER A 254 -18.58 -27.93 -22.33
C SER A 254 -19.82 -27.03 -22.47
N ALA A 255 -20.54 -27.12 -23.59
CA ALA A 255 -21.83 -26.46 -23.80
C ALA A 255 -23.01 -27.37 -23.43
N GLY A 256 -22.75 -28.56 -22.86
CA GLY A 256 -23.77 -29.52 -22.46
C GLY A 256 -24.37 -30.29 -23.64
N ASN A 257 -23.84 -30.17 -24.85
CA ASN A 257 -24.33 -30.94 -26.00
C ASN A 257 -23.83 -32.38 -25.92
N TRP A 258 -24.73 -33.33 -26.15
CA TRP A 258 -24.39 -34.74 -26.21
C TRP A 258 -23.58 -35.07 -27.47
N LYS A 259 -22.47 -35.78 -27.31
CA LYS A 259 -21.59 -36.16 -28.43
C LYS A 259 -22.18 -37.25 -29.33
N SER A 260 -23.09 -38.07 -28.81
CA SER A 260 -23.79 -39.11 -29.56
C SER A 260 -25.17 -39.37 -28.96
N THR A 261 -26.19 -39.50 -29.83
CA THR A 261 -27.55 -39.89 -29.44
C THR A 261 -27.69 -41.38 -29.14
N LYS A 262 -26.77 -42.20 -29.65
CA LYS A 262 -26.74 -43.67 -29.46
C LYS A 262 -26.19 -44.07 -28.08
N GLU A 263 -25.42 -43.19 -27.43
CA GLU A 263 -24.76 -43.45 -26.13
C GLU A 263 -25.61 -43.06 -24.91
N ILE A 264 -26.82 -42.54 -25.12
CA ILE A 264 -27.76 -42.15 -24.06
C ILE A 264 -28.38 -43.38 -23.37
N VAL A 265 -28.38 -44.53 -24.06
CA VAL A 265 -29.29 -45.65 -23.79
C VAL A 265 -28.51 -46.91 -23.44
N ALA A 266 -27.97 -46.94 -22.23
CA ALA A 266 -27.61 -48.18 -21.55
C ALA A 266 -27.62 -47.92 -20.03
N SER A 267 -28.74 -48.26 -19.38
CA SER A 267 -28.99 -48.17 -17.93
C SER A 267 -29.19 -46.76 -17.36
N LEU A 268 -29.90 -46.70 -16.22
CA LEU A 268 -30.09 -45.56 -15.32
C LEU A 268 -28.72 -45.00 -14.87
N SER A 269 -28.00 -44.37 -15.78
CA SER A 269 -26.61 -43.98 -15.57
C SER A 269 -26.57 -42.59 -14.94
N ASP A 270 -25.97 -42.53 -13.76
CA ASP A 270 -25.56 -41.28 -13.15
C ASP A 270 -24.38 -40.70 -13.93
N TYR A 271 -24.51 -39.45 -14.35
CA TYR A 271 -23.41 -38.74 -15.01
C TYR A 271 -22.84 -37.69 -14.07
N TYR A 272 -21.52 -37.54 -14.09
CA TYR A 272 -20.78 -36.67 -13.19
C TYR A 272 -20.10 -35.56 -14.00
N ALA A 273 -20.35 -34.33 -13.60
CA ALA A 273 -19.69 -33.17 -14.19
C ALA A 273 -18.17 -33.26 -13.97
N GLN A 274 -17.44 -32.99 -15.05
CA GLN A 274 -15.99 -32.92 -15.06
C GLN A 274 -15.55 -31.48 -15.16
N TRP A 275 -14.54 -31.13 -14.37
CA TRP A 275 -14.12 -29.76 -14.12
C TRP A 275 -12.64 -29.59 -14.44
N GLU A 276 -12.29 -28.49 -15.09
CA GLU A 276 -10.91 -28.06 -15.30
C GLU A 276 -10.65 -26.82 -14.44
N ALA A 277 -9.57 -26.81 -13.67
CA ALA A 277 -9.21 -25.65 -12.86
C ALA A 277 -8.90 -24.45 -13.77
N ASN A 278 -9.50 -23.30 -13.48
CA ASN A 278 -9.26 -22.09 -14.25
C ASN A 278 -7.85 -21.57 -13.98
N THR A 279 -7.23 -21.04 -15.03
CA THR A 279 -6.06 -20.18 -14.89
C THR A 279 -6.55 -18.79 -14.48
N ILE A 280 -6.13 -18.35 -13.30
CA ILE A 280 -6.48 -17.05 -12.73
C ILE A 280 -5.32 -16.09 -12.94
N LYS A 281 -5.64 -14.90 -13.47
CA LYS A 281 -4.73 -13.76 -13.57
C LYS A 281 -4.94 -12.82 -12.39
N LEU A 282 -3.88 -12.57 -11.64
CA LEU A 282 -3.79 -11.47 -10.68
C LEU A 282 -3.10 -10.29 -11.34
N THR A 283 -3.75 -9.14 -11.28
CA THR A 283 -3.13 -7.85 -11.59
C THR A 283 -2.67 -7.21 -10.29
N LEU A 284 -1.38 -6.90 -10.20
CA LEU A 284 -0.79 -6.24 -9.04
C LEU A 284 -0.78 -4.73 -9.29
N ASN A 285 -1.86 -4.07 -8.87
CA ASN A 285 -1.97 -2.62 -8.99
C ASN A 285 -1.08 -1.93 -7.97
N LYS A 286 -0.03 -1.26 -8.44
CA LYS A 286 0.98 -0.60 -7.61
C LYS A 286 0.47 0.64 -6.90
N ASN A 287 -0.75 1.10 -7.21
CA ASN A 287 -1.44 2.20 -6.53
C ASN A 287 -0.55 3.45 -6.37
N GLY A 288 -0.04 3.95 -7.51
CA GLY A 288 0.89 5.09 -7.57
C GLY A 288 2.37 4.75 -7.41
N GLY A 289 2.73 3.49 -7.14
CA GLY A 289 4.12 3.00 -7.21
C GLY A 289 4.58 2.64 -8.64
N SER A 290 5.88 2.43 -8.81
CA SER A 290 6.54 2.05 -10.06
C SER A 290 7.42 0.79 -9.89
N GLY A 291 7.90 0.22 -11.00
CA GLY A 291 8.71 -1.02 -10.97
C GLY A 291 7.91 -2.25 -10.51
N GLY A 292 8.59 -3.32 -10.10
CA GLY A 292 7.95 -4.53 -9.55
C GLY A 292 7.18 -5.40 -10.56
N THR A 293 6.58 -6.48 -10.06
CA THR A 293 5.78 -7.43 -10.85
C THR A 293 4.40 -6.86 -11.17
N ASP A 294 3.96 -6.96 -12.43
CA ASP A 294 2.63 -6.49 -12.88
C ASP A 294 1.54 -7.55 -12.77
N TYR A 295 1.89 -8.80 -13.08
CA TYR A 295 0.93 -9.89 -13.21
C TYR A 295 1.49 -11.19 -12.63
N VAL A 296 0.59 -11.98 -12.06
CA VAL A 296 0.86 -13.34 -11.59
C VAL A 296 -0.27 -14.23 -12.06
N TRP A 297 0.05 -15.46 -12.46
CA TRP A 297 -0.93 -16.46 -12.84
C TRP A 297 -0.85 -17.68 -11.94
N TYR A 298 -1.98 -18.35 -11.71
CA TYR A 298 -1.99 -19.65 -11.05
C TYR A 298 -3.21 -20.46 -11.51
N LYS A 299 -3.14 -21.79 -11.39
CA LYS A 299 -4.31 -22.64 -11.53
C LYS A 299 -5.03 -22.71 -10.19
N TYR A 300 -6.34 -22.50 -10.18
CA TYR A 300 -7.14 -22.50 -8.94
C TYR A 300 -6.90 -23.77 -8.10
N ASN A 301 -6.76 -23.61 -6.77
CA ASN A 301 -6.47 -24.68 -5.80
C ASN A 301 -5.14 -25.46 -5.99
N THR A 302 -4.14 -24.91 -6.68
CA THR A 302 -2.85 -25.61 -6.87
C THR A 302 -1.69 -25.09 -6.01
N ASN A 303 -1.85 -23.92 -5.38
CA ASN A 303 -0.80 -23.20 -4.65
C ASN A 303 0.55 -23.10 -5.40
N LYS A 304 0.49 -22.93 -6.73
CA LYS A 304 1.65 -22.74 -7.61
C LYS A 304 1.43 -21.50 -8.47
N PHE A 305 2.37 -20.58 -8.42
CA PHE A 305 2.29 -19.28 -9.08
C PHE A 305 3.26 -19.20 -10.23
N TYR A 306 2.93 -18.41 -11.24
CA TYR A 306 3.65 -18.36 -12.52
C TYR A 306 3.76 -16.92 -13.03
N SER A 307 4.82 -16.63 -13.78
CA SER A 307 5.04 -15.34 -14.44
C SER A 307 4.47 -15.26 -15.86
N ASP A 308 3.84 -16.34 -16.35
CA ASP A 308 3.21 -16.40 -17.67
C ASP A 308 1.83 -17.08 -17.61
N SER A 309 0.96 -16.70 -18.55
CA SER A 309 -0.42 -17.20 -18.64
C SER A 309 -0.54 -18.67 -19.04
N ALA A 310 0.52 -19.27 -19.60
CA ALA A 310 0.54 -20.70 -19.91
C ALA A 310 0.89 -21.56 -18.67
N CYS A 311 1.25 -20.91 -17.55
CA CYS A 311 1.68 -21.54 -16.30
C CYS A 311 2.89 -22.46 -16.51
N THR A 312 3.92 -21.96 -17.19
CA THR A 312 5.15 -22.74 -17.49
C THR A 312 6.36 -22.31 -16.66
N ASN A 313 6.45 -21.03 -16.28
CA ASN A 313 7.54 -20.46 -15.50
C ASN A 313 7.07 -20.20 -14.07
N GLN A 314 7.28 -21.18 -13.19
CA GLN A 314 6.86 -21.08 -11.79
C GLN A 314 7.69 -20.02 -11.06
N ILE A 315 7.01 -19.20 -10.25
CA ILE A 315 7.60 -18.23 -9.33
C ILE A 315 7.14 -18.52 -7.90
N THR A 316 7.97 -18.18 -6.93
CA THR A 316 7.65 -18.28 -5.49
C THR A 316 7.47 -16.92 -4.84
N SER A 317 7.86 -15.85 -5.53
CA SER A 317 7.80 -14.49 -5.03
C SER A 317 7.66 -13.45 -6.14
N ILE A 318 7.30 -12.24 -5.75
CA ILE A 318 7.23 -11.07 -6.63
C ILE A 318 8.42 -10.12 -6.43
N THR A 319 8.69 -9.30 -7.44
CA THR A 319 9.53 -8.10 -7.28
C THR A 319 8.69 -6.97 -6.71
N ARG A 320 9.14 -6.36 -5.61
CA ARG A 320 8.41 -5.27 -4.94
C ARG A 320 8.39 -4.01 -5.81
N PRO A 321 7.27 -3.27 -5.86
CA PRO A 321 7.25 -1.93 -6.43
C PRO A 321 7.95 -0.95 -5.47
N THR A 322 8.27 0.24 -5.98
CA THR A 322 8.79 1.36 -5.18
C THR A 322 7.89 2.59 -5.33
N ARG A 323 7.84 3.43 -4.29
CA ARG A 323 7.12 4.71 -4.30
C ARG A 323 7.88 5.69 -3.41
N ALA A 324 8.38 6.79 -3.99
CA ALA A 324 9.19 7.76 -3.25
C ALA A 324 8.43 8.30 -2.03
N GLY A 325 9.09 8.32 -0.86
CA GLY A 325 8.49 8.77 0.40
C GLY A 325 7.54 7.77 1.09
N TYR A 326 7.36 6.57 0.53
CA TYR A 326 6.51 5.53 1.13
C TYR A 326 7.23 4.19 1.25
N THR A 327 6.83 3.43 2.26
CA THR A 327 7.19 2.03 2.46
C THR A 327 6.05 1.16 1.93
N PHE A 328 6.37 0.24 1.01
CA PHE A 328 5.44 -0.77 0.52
C PHE A 328 5.04 -1.67 1.67
N LYS A 329 3.75 -1.95 1.93
CA LYS A 329 3.29 -2.80 3.04
C LYS A 329 2.66 -4.13 2.59
N GLY A 330 2.59 -4.37 1.28
CA GLY A 330 1.98 -5.57 0.73
C GLY A 330 0.92 -5.28 -0.33
N TYR A 331 0.29 -6.36 -0.80
CA TYR A 331 -0.86 -6.31 -1.71
C TYR A 331 -2.10 -6.86 -1.01
N GLN A 332 -3.20 -6.12 -1.10
CA GLN A 332 -4.48 -6.51 -0.52
C GLN A 332 -5.57 -6.67 -1.58
N GLY A 333 -6.49 -7.60 -1.32
CA GLY A 333 -7.71 -7.77 -2.12
C GLY A 333 -8.78 -6.74 -1.76
N ASP A 334 -9.65 -6.44 -2.72
CA ASP A 334 -10.83 -5.60 -2.52
C ASP A 334 -12.10 -6.38 -2.13
N GLY A 335 -12.00 -7.71 -2.01
CA GLY A 335 -13.10 -8.63 -1.70
C GLY A 335 -14.07 -8.93 -2.86
N THR A 336 -13.85 -8.40 -4.06
CA THR A 336 -14.78 -8.57 -5.21
C THR A 336 -14.57 -9.87 -5.99
N CYS A 337 -13.50 -10.60 -5.68
CA CYS A 337 -12.99 -11.76 -6.42
C CYS A 337 -12.85 -13.03 -5.58
N GLY A 338 -13.46 -13.02 -4.39
CA GLY A 338 -13.20 -13.96 -3.31
C GLY A 338 -12.40 -13.29 -2.18
N GLY A 339 -12.29 -13.98 -1.05
CA GLY A 339 -11.62 -13.45 0.14
C GLY A 339 -12.36 -12.30 0.85
N ASN A 340 -11.73 -11.77 1.90
CA ASN A 340 -12.23 -10.62 2.64
C ASN A 340 -11.67 -9.29 2.10
N PRO A 341 -12.42 -8.17 2.19
CA PRO A 341 -11.87 -6.85 1.93
C PRO A 341 -10.65 -6.55 2.82
N ASN A 342 -9.59 -5.97 2.24
CA ASN A 342 -8.33 -5.64 2.91
C ASN A 342 -7.50 -6.85 3.39
N GLU A 343 -7.86 -8.07 2.97
CA GLU A 343 -7.06 -9.26 3.24
C GLU A 343 -5.70 -9.17 2.56
N SER A 344 -4.63 -9.44 3.32
CA SER A 344 -3.24 -9.30 2.88
C SER A 344 -2.73 -10.58 2.25
N TYR A 345 -2.77 -10.65 0.92
CA TYR A 345 -2.31 -11.80 0.15
C TYR A 345 -0.80 -11.83 -0.10
N ILE A 346 -0.14 -10.67 0.02
CA ILE A 346 1.32 -10.55 -0.01
C ILE A 346 1.68 -9.56 1.09
N ALA A 347 2.27 -10.02 2.20
CA ALA A 347 2.52 -9.19 3.37
C ALA A 347 3.85 -8.42 3.29
N TYR A 348 3.96 -7.28 4.00
CA TYR A 348 5.17 -6.42 4.03
C TYR A 348 6.48 -7.18 4.23
N GLY A 349 6.53 -8.07 5.23
CA GLY A 349 7.73 -8.81 5.61
C GLY A 349 8.10 -9.93 4.63
N SER A 350 7.22 -10.25 3.68
CA SER A 350 7.39 -11.34 2.73
C SER A 350 7.35 -10.83 1.29
N THR A 351 7.90 -11.61 0.37
CA THR A 351 7.61 -11.49 -1.06
C THR A 351 6.84 -12.70 -1.58
N GLU A 352 6.55 -13.66 -0.69
CA GLU A 352 5.80 -14.87 -0.95
C GLU A 352 4.29 -14.61 -0.92
N PHE A 353 3.55 -15.49 -1.58
CA PHE A 353 2.10 -15.48 -1.61
C PHE A 353 1.53 -16.14 -0.35
N ALA A 354 0.43 -15.61 0.17
CA ALA A 354 -0.33 -16.27 1.22
C ALA A 354 -0.83 -17.65 0.76
N SER A 355 -0.84 -18.63 1.65
CA SER A 355 -1.15 -20.03 1.31
C SER A 355 -2.59 -20.27 0.87
N ASP A 356 -3.51 -19.47 1.40
CA ASP A 356 -4.96 -19.48 1.13
C ASP A 356 -5.35 -18.67 -0.11
N LEU A 357 -4.46 -17.79 -0.62
CA LEU A 357 -4.69 -17.00 -1.84
C LEU A 357 -5.24 -17.87 -2.97
N CYS A 358 -4.65 -19.06 -3.17
CA CYS A 358 -4.99 -19.94 -4.29
C CYS A 358 -6.37 -20.62 -4.19
N SER A 359 -7.00 -20.58 -3.01
CA SER A 359 -8.35 -21.08 -2.76
C SER A 359 -9.37 -19.96 -2.58
N ASP A 360 -8.95 -18.79 -2.11
CA ASP A 360 -9.83 -17.66 -1.84
C ASP A 360 -10.22 -16.93 -3.12
N ILE A 361 -9.23 -16.59 -3.95
CA ILE A 361 -9.48 -15.88 -5.20
C ILE A 361 -9.82 -16.91 -6.28
N TYR A 362 -11.00 -16.84 -6.86
CA TYR A 362 -11.50 -17.87 -7.79
C TYR A 362 -11.72 -17.37 -9.22
N LYS A 363 -11.43 -16.09 -9.49
CA LYS A 363 -11.49 -15.45 -10.81
C LYS A 363 -10.42 -14.38 -10.93
N ASN A 364 -10.19 -13.86 -12.13
CA ASN A 364 -9.25 -12.77 -12.34
C ASN A 364 -9.52 -11.60 -11.38
N ALA A 365 -8.45 -11.09 -10.79
CA ALA A 365 -8.51 -10.17 -9.67
C ALA A 365 -7.46 -9.07 -9.78
N THR A 366 -7.71 -7.95 -9.12
CA THR A 366 -6.70 -6.91 -8.91
C THR A 366 -6.39 -6.83 -7.42
N LEU A 367 -5.12 -6.98 -7.06
CA LEU A 367 -4.64 -6.71 -5.72
C LEU A 367 -3.98 -5.33 -5.70
N ASN A 368 -4.33 -4.52 -4.70
CA ASN A 368 -3.86 -3.14 -4.60
C ASN A 368 -2.71 -3.04 -3.60
N ALA A 369 -1.64 -2.35 -3.99
CA ALA A 369 -0.52 -2.08 -3.12
C ALA A 369 -0.95 -1.15 -1.98
N VAL A 370 -0.55 -1.53 -0.77
CA VAL A 370 -0.70 -0.71 0.43
C VAL A 370 0.62 0.00 0.70
N TRP A 371 0.54 1.29 0.99
CA TRP A 371 1.70 2.16 1.21
C TRP A 371 1.57 2.86 2.56
N GLU A 372 2.64 2.85 3.34
CA GLU A 372 2.77 3.63 4.57
C GLU A 372 3.72 4.81 4.32
N ALA A 373 3.32 6.02 4.69
CA ALA A 373 4.17 7.19 4.56
C ALA A 373 5.40 7.07 5.47
N ASN A 374 6.59 7.33 4.92
CA ASN A 374 7.83 7.28 5.70
C ASN A 374 7.87 8.42 6.71
N THR A 375 8.43 8.14 7.89
CA THR A 375 8.94 9.19 8.78
C THR A 375 10.29 9.64 8.24
N ILE A 376 10.41 10.94 7.96
CA ILE A 376 11.61 11.57 7.43
C ILE A 376 12.26 12.38 8.54
N GLU A 377 13.57 12.22 8.69
CA GLU A 377 14.42 13.04 9.56
C GLU A 377 15.13 14.13 8.75
N LEU A 378 15.01 15.38 9.22
CA LEU A 378 15.80 16.52 8.77
C LEU A 378 16.85 16.83 9.81
N THR A 379 18.11 16.71 9.44
CA THR A 379 19.23 17.24 10.22
C THR A 379 19.49 18.69 9.84
N LEU A 380 19.46 19.59 10.81
CA LEU A 380 19.68 21.03 10.60
C LEU A 380 21.14 21.39 10.90
N ASN A 381 22.01 21.20 9.90
CA ASN A 381 23.43 21.51 10.03
C ASN A 381 23.66 23.02 10.15
N LYS A 382 24.16 23.46 11.30
CA LYS A 382 24.36 24.88 11.66
C LYS A 382 25.52 25.54 10.91
N ASN A 383 26.35 24.76 10.21
CA ASN A 383 27.40 25.25 9.33
C ASN A 383 28.31 26.31 10.00
N GLY A 384 28.90 25.93 11.14
CA GLY A 384 29.74 26.80 11.98
C GLY A 384 29.00 27.66 13.00
N GLY A 385 27.66 27.64 13.02
CA GLY A 385 26.84 28.22 14.10
C GLY A 385 26.69 27.30 15.32
N SER A 386 26.16 27.84 16.40
CA SER A 386 25.87 27.16 17.68
C SER A 386 24.41 27.37 18.13
N GLY A 387 23.95 26.59 19.11
CA GLY A 387 22.55 26.66 19.60
C GLY A 387 21.52 26.15 18.59
N GLY A 388 20.25 26.50 18.76
CA GLY A 388 19.17 26.15 17.81
C GLY A 388 18.71 24.68 17.83
N THR A 389 17.76 24.35 16.95
CA THR A 389 17.23 22.99 16.76
C THR A 389 18.20 22.12 15.94
N ASP A 390 18.43 20.88 16.37
CA ASP A 390 19.31 19.93 15.66
C ASP A 390 18.57 19.09 14.62
N ASN A 391 17.41 18.54 14.98
CA ASN A 391 16.67 17.60 14.16
C ASN A 391 15.17 17.92 14.19
N VAL A 392 14.50 17.64 13.08
CA VAL A 392 13.05 17.73 12.91
C VAL A 392 12.56 16.50 12.18
N TRP A 393 11.41 15.96 12.57
CA TRP A 393 10.79 14.82 11.92
C TRP A 393 9.44 15.17 11.32
N TYR A 394 9.03 14.50 10.25
CA TYR A 394 7.67 14.58 9.71
C TYR A 394 7.31 13.30 8.97
N LYS A 395 6.01 13.03 8.84
CA LYS A 395 5.53 11.97 7.92
C LYS A 395 5.38 12.57 6.52
N TYR A 396 5.92 11.90 5.52
CA TYR A 396 5.89 12.37 4.13
C TYR A 396 4.46 12.78 3.70
N ASN A 397 4.33 13.91 2.98
CA ASN A 397 3.05 14.50 2.53
C ASN A 397 2.04 14.91 3.62
N THR A 398 2.44 15.07 4.89
CA THR A 398 1.48 15.46 5.96
C THR A 398 1.52 16.93 6.36
N ASN A 399 2.56 17.68 5.98
CA ASN A 399 2.83 19.05 6.43
C ASN A 399 2.72 19.26 7.95
N LYS A 400 3.13 18.24 8.73
CA LYS A 400 3.18 18.29 10.20
C LYS A 400 4.56 17.88 10.67
N PHE A 401 5.17 18.74 11.47
CA PHE A 401 6.55 18.59 11.93
C PHE A 401 6.59 18.28 13.42
N TYR A 402 7.61 17.55 13.86
CA TYR A 402 7.73 17.03 15.22
C TYR A 402 9.16 17.15 15.72
N SER A 403 9.32 17.28 17.04
CA SER A 403 10.63 17.31 17.71
C SER A 403 11.12 15.93 18.15
N ASP A 404 10.41 14.85 17.81
CA ASP A 404 10.78 13.47 18.12
C ASP A 404 10.47 12.53 16.96
N SER A 405 11.25 11.46 16.83
CA SER A 405 11.15 10.46 15.76
C SER A 405 9.88 9.60 15.81
N ALA A 406 9.18 9.56 16.95
CA ALA A 406 7.89 8.90 17.07
C ALA A 406 6.74 9.77 16.53
N CYS A 407 7.02 11.02 16.15
CA CYS A 407 6.06 12.01 15.67
C CYS A 407 4.92 12.26 16.68
N THR A 408 5.27 12.48 17.96
CA THR A 408 4.30 12.69 19.05
C THR A 408 4.21 14.14 19.53
N ASN A 409 5.31 14.89 19.49
CA ASN A 409 5.38 16.28 19.92
C ASN A 409 5.45 17.20 18.69
N GLN A 410 4.29 17.64 18.23
CA GLN A 410 4.20 18.50 17.05
C GLN A 410 4.83 19.88 17.33
N ILE A 411 5.61 20.38 16.38
CA ILE A 411 6.17 21.73 16.36
C ILE A 411 5.72 22.48 15.11
N THR A 412 5.64 23.80 15.21
CA THR A 412 5.35 24.69 14.07
C THR A 412 6.55 25.53 13.68
N SER A 413 7.61 25.52 14.49
CA SER A 413 8.80 26.33 14.28
C SER A 413 10.05 25.72 14.91
N ILE A 414 11.21 26.14 14.39
CA ILE A 414 12.53 25.81 14.96
C ILE A 414 13.07 26.92 15.86
N THR A 415 14.05 26.60 16.70
CA THR A 415 14.91 27.59 17.35
C THR A 415 16.10 27.89 16.44
N ARG A 416 16.39 29.17 16.20
CA ARG A 416 17.48 29.59 15.31
C ARG A 416 18.86 29.32 15.93
N PRO A 417 19.86 28.91 15.14
CA PRO A 417 21.25 28.95 15.58
C PRO A 417 21.77 30.39 15.61
N THR A 418 22.90 30.59 16.28
CA THR A 418 23.65 31.86 16.31
C THR A 418 25.08 31.67 15.82
N ARG A 419 25.64 32.70 15.16
CA ARG A 419 27.05 32.73 14.74
C ARG A 419 27.57 34.17 14.84
N ALA A 420 28.57 34.40 15.68
CA ALA A 420 29.12 35.75 15.93
C ALA A 420 29.60 36.39 14.61
N GLY A 421 29.24 37.65 14.38
CA GLY A 421 29.58 38.39 13.15
C GLY A 421 28.76 38.03 11.92
N TYR A 422 27.79 37.11 12.02
CA TYR A 422 26.93 36.71 10.91
C TYR A 422 25.44 36.80 11.26
N THR A 423 24.62 37.02 10.23
CA THR A 423 23.16 36.95 10.28
C THR A 423 22.70 35.64 9.65
N PHE A 424 21.86 34.89 10.37
CA PHE A 424 21.26 33.65 9.87
C PHE A 424 20.25 33.94 8.75
N LYS A 425 20.39 33.30 7.59
CA LYS A 425 19.54 33.49 6.41
C LYS A 425 18.53 32.37 6.16
N GLY A 426 18.63 31.26 6.86
CA GLY A 426 17.75 30.11 6.66
C GLY A 426 18.50 28.80 6.53
N TYR A 427 17.76 27.73 6.27
CA TYR A 427 18.29 26.40 5.98
C TYR A 427 17.98 26.02 4.54
N GLN A 428 19.01 25.54 3.82
CA GLN A 428 18.91 25.13 2.42
C GLN A 428 19.21 23.65 2.22
N GLY A 429 18.49 23.03 1.27
CA GLY A 429 18.78 21.69 0.79
C GLY A 429 19.87 21.68 -0.28
N ASP A 430 20.55 20.54 -0.44
CA ASP A 430 21.55 20.32 -1.49
C ASP A 430 20.97 19.66 -2.77
N GLY A 431 19.66 19.37 -2.78
CA GLY A 431 18.95 18.72 -3.88
C GLY A 431 19.11 17.18 -3.95
N THR A 432 19.89 16.56 -3.07
CA THR A 432 20.14 15.09 -3.12
C THR A 432 19.01 14.25 -2.53
N CYS A 433 18.11 14.90 -1.78
CA CYS A 433 17.00 14.31 -1.04
C CYS A 433 15.62 14.67 -1.59
N GLY A 434 15.59 15.39 -2.72
CA GLY A 434 14.40 16.02 -3.26
C GLY A 434 14.60 17.53 -3.45
N GLY A 435 13.63 18.17 -4.11
CA GLY A 435 13.63 19.58 -4.48
C GLY A 435 14.88 20.07 -5.22
N THR A 436 15.10 21.38 -5.21
CA THR A 436 16.18 22.02 -5.98
C THR A 436 17.39 22.36 -5.10
N PRO A 437 18.63 22.29 -5.63
CA PRO A 437 19.80 22.75 -4.88
C PRO A 437 19.69 24.22 -4.47
N ASN A 438 20.04 24.52 -3.21
CA ASN A 438 19.98 25.85 -2.58
C ASN A 438 18.56 26.39 -2.34
N GLU A 439 17.55 25.54 -2.42
CA GLU A 439 16.18 25.88 -2.06
C GLU A 439 16.05 26.17 -0.56
N ASN A 440 15.35 27.26 -0.20
CA ASN A 440 15.16 27.67 1.18
C ASN A 440 13.94 26.98 1.79
N TYR A 441 14.17 25.94 2.58
CA TYR A 441 13.11 25.20 3.28
C TYR A 441 12.72 25.83 4.62
N ILE A 442 13.60 26.65 5.19
CA ILE A 442 13.32 27.51 6.34
C ILE A 442 13.88 28.87 5.99
N ALA A 443 13.01 29.85 5.74
CA ALA A 443 13.39 31.12 5.12
C ALA A 443 13.94 32.16 6.11
N TYR A 444 14.67 33.14 5.57
CA TYR A 444 15.19 34.29 6.31
C TYR A 444 14.10 35.05 7.05
N GLY A 445 14.32 35.39 8.32
CA GLY A 445 13.34 36.12 9.12
C GLY A 445 12.14 35.27 9.56
N SER A 446 11.99 34.04 9.07
CA SER A 446 11.00 33.06 9.52
C SER A 446 11.62 32.03 10.48
N THR A 447 10.78 31.37 11.27
CA THR A 447 11.12 30.15 12.02
C THR A 447 10.26 28.98 11.56
N GLU A 448 9.42 29.20 10.55
CA GLU A 448 8.45 28.24 10.02
C GLU A 448 9.02 27.47 8.84
N PHE A 449 8.41 26.32 8.58
CA PHE A 449 8.77 25.44 7.46
C PHE A 449 8.08 25.90 6.18
N ALA A 450 8.76 25.78 5.04
CA ALA A 450 8.15 25.97 3.74
C ALA A 450 7.03 24.93 3.50
N SER A 451 5.95 25.32 2.82
CA SER A 451 4.75 24.48 2.67
C SER A 451 4.96 23.25 1.79
N ASP A 452 5.85 23.35 0.81
CA ASP A 452 6.23 22.33 -0.18
C ASP A 452 7.32 21.39 0.33
N LEU A 453 8.04 21.75 1.39
CA LEU A 453 9.08 20.94 2.02
C LEU A 453 8.63 19.48 2.20
N CYS A 454 7.40 19.29 2.69
CA CYS A 454 6.88 17.96 3.04
C CYS A 454 6.54 17.06 1.84
N SER A 455 6.48 17.62 0.63
CA SER A 455 6.32 16.89 -0.63
C SER A 455 7.63 16.77 -1.42
N ASP A 456 8.54 17.72 -1.25
CA ASP A 456 9.80 17.76 -1.97
C ASP A 456 10.81 16.75 -1.42
N ILE A 457 11.06 16.81 -0.12
CA ILE A 457 12.02 15.93 0.53
C ILE A 457 11.33 14.59 0.83
N TYR A 458 11.84 13.50 0.27
CA TYR A 458 11.17 12.18 0.36
C TYR A 458 11.97 11.12 1.15
N LYS A 459 13.14 11.50 1.67
CA LYS A 459 14.02 10.66 2.50
C LYS A 459 14.79 11.55 3.48
N ASN A 460 15.46 10.93 4.45
CA ASN A 460 16.28 11.67 5.41
C ASN A 460 17.27 12.60 4.71
N ALA A 461 17.40 13.81 5.25
CA ALA A 461 18.08 14.90 4.61
C ALA A 461 18.86 15.75 5.61
N THR A 462 19.90 16.42 5.13
CA THR A 462 20.61 17.47 5.86
C THR A 462 20.35 18.80 5.19
N LEU A 463 19.79 19.75 5.94
CA LEU A 463 19.65 21.13 5.51
C LEU A 463 20.77 21.96 6.14
N ASN A 464 21.44 22.79 5.34
CA ASN A 464 22.60 23.56 5.77
C ASN A 464 22.22 25.01 6.04
N ALA A 465 22.66 25.54 7.17
CA ALA A 465 22.47 26.93 7.52
C ALA A 465 23.24 27.86 6.57
N VAL A 466 22.55 28.89 6.11
CA VAL A 466 23.12 29.97 5.30
C VAL A 466 23.37 31.19 6.18
N TRP A 467 24.56 31.77 6.04
CA TRP A 467 25.03 32.88 6.87
C TRP A 467 25.45 34.05 5.99
N GLU A 468 24.99 35.26 6.33
CA GLU A 468 25.40 36.51 5.70
C GLU A 468 26.31 37.28 6.66
N ALA A 469 27.48 37.72 6.21
CA ALA A 469 28.41 38.50 7.03
C ALA A 469 27.80 39.87 7.38
N ASN A 470 27.85 40.22 8.68
CA ASN A 470 27.32 41.49 9.16
C ASN A 470 28.17 42.66 8.64
N THR A 471 27.53 43.79 8.37
CA THR A 471 28.23 45.07 8.24
C THR A 471 28.47 45.62 9.64
N ILE A 472 29.72 45.84 10.00
CA ILE A 472 30.13 46.37 11.29
C ILE A 472 30.50 47.84 11.14
N LYS A 473 29.96 48.67 12.03
CA LYS A 473 30.29 50.08 12.18
C LYS A 473 31.27 50.26 13.34
N LEU A 474 32.44 50.80 13.05
CA LEU A 474 33.39 51.32 14.02
C LEU A 474 33.14 52.82 14.21
N THR A 475 32.96 53.25 15.45
CA THR A 475 32.92 54.65 15.84
C THR A 475 34.27 55.03 16.41
N LEU A 476 34.93 56.02 15.82
CA LEU A 476 36.24 56.48 16.25
C LEU A 476 36.08 57.66 17.21
N ASN A 477 36.00 57.36 18.50
CA ASN A 477 35.87 58.36 19.54
C ASN A 477 37.22 59.08 19.77
N LYS A 478 37.28 60.35 19.41
CA LYS A 478 38.49 61.17 19.47
C LYS A 478 38.97 61.48 20.89
N ASN A 479 38.16 61.19 21.92
CA ASN A 479 38.53 61.33 23.33
C ASN A 479 39.18 62.68 23.68
N GLY A 480 38.45 63.78 23.40
CA GLY A 480 38.91 65.15 23.60
C GLY A 480 39.69 65.75 22.43
N GLY A 481 39.97 64.98 21.37
CA GLY A 481 40.50 65.50 20.10
C GLY A 481 39.43 66.05 19.15
N SER A 482 39.88 66.67 18.06
CA SER A 482 39.06 67.27 17.00
C SER A 482 39.54 66.85 15.60
N GLY A 483 38.70 66.98 14.57
CA GLY A 483 39.03 66.58 13.20
C GLY A 483 39.24 65.07 13.00
N GLY A 484 39.66 64.65 11.81
CA GLY A 484 39.88 63.22 11.50
C GLY A 484 38.61 62.44 11.14
N THR A 485 38.75 61.13 10.96
CA THR A 485 37.66 60.21 10.57
C THR A 485 36.75 59.89 11.76
N ASP A 486 35.43 59.94 11.54
CA ASP A 486 34.42 59.60 12.57
C ASP A 486 34.04 58.12 12.60
N TYR A 487 33.91 57.52 11.42
CA TYR A 487 33.34 56.19 11.25
C TYR A 487 34.09 55.40 10.19
N VAL A 488 34.15 54.09 10.41
CA VAL A 488 34.66 53.11 9.44
C VAL A 488 33.69 51.93 9.42
N TRP A 489 33.44 51.38 8.24
CA TRP A 489 32.62 50.18 8.08
C TRP A 489 33.41 49.04 7.45
N TYR A 490 33.05 47.80 7.76
CA TYR A 490 33.55 46.62 7.06
C TYR A 490 32.54 45.49 7.12
N LYS A 491 32.66 44.54 6.20
CA LYS A 491 31.98 43.24 6.32
C LYS A 491 32.85 42.34 7.19
N TYR A 492 32.23 41.70 8.18
CA TYR A 492 32.96 40.79 9.07
C TYR A 492 33.76 39.77 8.27
N ASN A 493 35.02 39.53 8.66
CA ASN A 493 35.91 38.54 8.04
C ASN A 493 36.30 38.83 6.56
N THR A 494 36.31 40.10 6.11
CA THR A 494 36.75 40.44 4.73
C THR A 494 38.02 41.26 4.62
N ASN A 495 38.63 41.69 5.74
CA ASN A 495 39.78 42.61 5.81
C ASN A 495 39.74 43.77 4.78
N LYS A 496 38.56 44.38 4.63
CA LYS A 496 38.30 45.49 3.71
C LYS A 496 37.45 46.52 4.42
N PHE A 497 37.93 47.77 4.43
CA PHE A 497 37.34 48.86 5.19
C PHE A 497 36.76 49.91 4.25
N TYR A 498 35.74 50.61 4.71
CA TYR A 498 34.94 51.52 3.88
C TYR A 498 34.57 52.78 4.66
N SER A 499 34.42 53.89 3.95
CA SER A 499 33.97 55.18 4.51
C SER A 499 32.45 55.37 4.49
N ASP A 500 31.69 54.37 4.01
CA ASP A 500 30.24 54.38 3.96
C ASP A 500 29.63 53.05 4.41
N SER A 501 28.41 53.11 4.94
CA SER A 501 27.69 51.95 5.46
C SER A 501 27.24 50.94 4.39
N ALA A 502 27.21 51.33 3.11
CA ALA A 502 26.92 50.41 2.02
C ALA A 502 28.16 49.60 1.59
N CYS A 503 29.32 49.89 2.18
CA CYS A 503 30.61 49.27 1.86
C CYS A 503 30.97 49.41 0.36
N THR A 504 30.87 50.62 -0.18
CA THR A 504 31.13 50.90 -1.60
C THR A 504 32.43 51.68 -1.84
N ASN A 505 32.81 52.57 -0.92
CA ASN A 505 34.01 53.40 -1.01
C ASN A 505 35.09 52.84 -0.08
N GLN A 506 35.93 51.96 -0.62
CA GLN A 506 36.99 51.31 0.15
C GLN A 506 38.05 52.34 0.60
N ILE A 507 38.50 52.23 1.84
CA ILE A 507 39.60 52.99 2.43
C ILE A 507 40.65 52.03 2.98
N THR A 508 41.91 52.45 2.97
CA THR A 508 43.04 51.71 3.56
C THR A 508 43.59 52.39 4.81
N SER A 509 43.18 53.63 5.06
CA SER A 509 43.64 54.43 6.19
C SER A 509 42.58 55.42 6.66
N ILE A 510 42.78 55.94 7.87
CA ILE A 510 41.98 57.02 8.45
C ILE A 510 42.69 58.38 8.38
N THR A 511 41.92 59.46 8.47
CA THR A 511 42.47 60.78 8.79
C THR A 511 42.62 60.92 10.31
N ARG A 512 43.81 61.29 10.79
CA ARG A 512 44.10 61.40 12.22
C ARG A 512 43.37 62.58 12.87
N PRO A 513 42.86 62.42 14.11
CA PRO A 513 42.41 63.56 14.90
C PRO A 513 43.61 64.37 15.41
N THR A 514 43.35 65.59 15.87
CA THR A 514 44.33 66.45 16.56
C THR A 514 43.84 66.84 17.95
N ARG A 515 44.75 67.00 18.89
CA ARG A 515 44.49 67.51 20.24
C ARG A 515 45.66 68.38 20.67
N THR A 516 45.41 69.68 20.92
CA THR A 516 46.44 70.66 21.27
C THR A 516 47.27 70.19 22.46
N GLY A 517 48.60 70.17 22.32
CA GLY A 517 49.52 69.75 23.38
C GLY A 517 49.67 68.24 23.58
N TYR A 518 49.01 67.42 22.75
CA TYR A 518 49.10 65.96 22.80
C TYR A 518 49.51 65.35 21.45
N THR A 519 50.15 64.19 21.51
CA THR A 519 50.45 63.32 20.36
C THR A 519 49.47 62.16 20.37
N PHE A 520 48.77 61.95 19.25
CA PHE A 520 47.90 60.79 19.02
C PHE A 520 48.71 59.49 19.13
N LYS A 521 48.18 58.42 19.71
CA LYS A 521 48.87 57.11 19.87
C LYS A 521 48.16 55.94 19.19
N GLY A 522 46.96 56.16 18.70
CA GLY A 522 46.15 55.15 18.04
C GLY A 522 44.72 55.11 18.57
N TYR A 523 43.93 54.18 18.03
CA TYR A 523 42.58 53.87 18.49
C TYR A 523 42.55 52.48 19.12
N GLN A 524 42.08 52.41 20.38
CA GLN A 524 42.00 51.16 21.13
C GLN A 524 40.57 50.70 21.36
N GLY A 525 40.38 49.37 21.35
CA GLY A 525 39.12 48.73 21.75
C GLY A 525 39.00 48.61 23.28
N ASP A 526 37.76 48.52 23.77
CA ASP A 526 37.47 48.29 25.19
C ASP A 526 37.23 46.80 25.53
N GLY A 527 37.30 45.92 24.53
CA GLY A 527 37.09 44.47 24.66
C GLY A 527 35.62 44.02 24.70
N THR A 528 34.65 44.94 24.67
CA THR A 528 33.21 44.59 24.79
C THR A 528 32.57 44.09 23.49
N CYS A 529 33.25 44.33 22.36
CA CYS A 529 32.78 44.04 21.01
C CYS A 529 33.62 42.96 20.31
N GLY A 530 34.42 42.23 21.11
CA GLY A 530 35.50 41.35 20.69
C GLY A 530 36.86 41.98 20.94
N GLY A 531 37.93 41.22 20.69
CA GLY A 531 39.29 41.69 20.93
C GLY A 531 39.70 41.78 22.41
N ASN A 532 40.93 42.21 22.67
CA ASN A 532 41.39 42.47 24.03
C ASN A 532 41.17 43.94 24.44
N PRO A 533 40.89 44.21 25.73
CA PRO A 533 40.90 45.58 26.24
C PRO A 533 42.25 46.27 26.02
N ASN A 534 42.23 47.51 25.55
CA ASN A 534 43.40 48.35 25.24
C ASN A 534 44.25 47.86 24.04
N GLU A 535 43.76 46.91 23.26
CA GLU A 535 44.38 46.50 22.01
C GLU A 535 44.34 47.63 20.98
N ASN A 536 45.46 47.89 20.30
CA ASN A 536 45.60 49.01 19.38
C ASN A 536 45.25 48.57 17.96
N TYR A 537 44.04 48.91 17.53
CA TYR A 537 43.47 48.49 16.25
C TYR A 537 43.84 49.40 15.08
N ILE A 538 44.22 50.64 15.39
CA ILE A 538 44.75 51.60 14.42
C ILE A 538 45.94 52.27 15.10
N ALA A 539 47.15 51.89 14.73
CA ALA A 539 48.36 52.33 15.41
C ALA A 539 48.75 53.79 15.06
N TYR A 540 49.74 54.34 15.77
CA TYR A 540 50.27 55.69 15.53
C TYR A 540 51.34 55.77 14.44
N ASP A 541 52.13 54.71 14.30
CA ASP A 541 53.17 54.62 13.27
C ASP A 541 52.60 54.27 11.90
N SER A 542 51.43 53.62 11.86
CA SER A 542 50.62 53.44 10.66
C SER A 542 49.37 54.34 10.70
N THR A 543 48.68 54.52 9.57
CA THR A 543 47.27 54.96 9.58
C THR A 543 46.36 53.82 9.16
N GLU A 544 46.93 52.62 9.08
CA GLU A 544 46.34 51.41 8.55
C GLU A 544 45.64 50.63 9.67
N PHE A 545 44.71 49.79 9.26
CA PHE A 545 43.97 48.92 10.15
C PHE A 545 44.82 47.70 10.51
N ALA A 546 44.77 47.27 11.77
CA ALA A 546 45.37 46.01 12.18
C ALA A 546 44.73 44.83 11.41
N ALA A 547 45.53 43.82 11.05
CA ALA A 547 45.09 42.73 10.17
C ALA A 547 44.04 41.82 10.85
N ASP A 548 44.13 41.68 12.16
CA ASP A 548 43.26 40.89 13.04
C ASP A 548 41.93 41.60 13.38
N LEU A 549 41.87 42.93 13.23
CA LEU A 549 40.67 43.76 13.50
C LEU A 549 39.39 43.14 12.92
N CYS A 550 39.48 42.65 11.68
CA CYS A 550 38.33 42.13 10.95
C CYS A 550 37.81 40.77 11.44
N TYR A 551 38.54 40.09 12.33
CA TYR A 551 38.15 38.84 12.99
C TYR A 551 37.76 39.06 14.45
N ASP A 552 38.45 39.98 15.13
CA ASP A 552 38.25 40.26 16.55
C ASP A 552 36.93 40.95 16.80
N ILE A 553 36.68 42.07 16.12
CA ILE A 553 35.49 42.87 16.32
C ILE A 553 34.37 42.26 15.47
N TYR A 554 33.31 41.77 16.10
CA TYR A 554 32.21 41.04 15.43
C TYR A 554 30.87 41.79 15.47
N GLN A 555 30.82 42.95 16.12
CA GLN A 555 29.65 43.80 16.22
C GLN A 555 30.05 45.27 16.23
N ASN A 556 29.08 46.17 16.11
CA ASN A 556 29.33 47.61 16.17
C ASN A 556 30.11 47.98 17.43
N ALA A 557 31.14 48.79 17.26
CA ALA A 557 32.14 49.07 18.28
C ALA A 557 32.48 50.55 18.35
N THR A 558 32.97 50.99 19.50
CA THR A 558 33.61 52.30 19.66
C THR A 558 35.07 52.08 19.99
N LEU A 559 35.97 52.62 19.17
CA LEU A 559 37.39 52.64 19.45
C LEU A 559 37.76 54.02 19.98
N ASN A 560 38.52 54.08 21.07
CA ASN A 560 38.85 55.32 21.76
C ASN A 560 40.26 55.77 21.42
N ALA A 561 40.42 57.05 21.09
CA ALA A 561 41.73 57.63 20.82
C ALA A 561 42.57 57.67 22.10
N VAL A 562 43.82 57.23 21.97
CA VAL A 562 44.84 57.33 23.01
C VAL A 562 45.74 58.51 22.71
N TRP A 563 46.07 59.29 23.74
CA TRP A 563 46.86 60.51 23.64
C TRP A 563 48.02 60.46 24.63
N ALA A 564 49.22 60.87 24.19
CA ALA A 564 50.35 61.14 25.07
C ALA A 564 50.59 62.64 25.13
N ALA A 565 50.72 63.21 26.33
CA ALA A 565 51.04 64.63 26.48
C ALA A 565 52.42 64.92 25.88
N ASN A 566 52.54 66.05 25.17
CA ASN A 566 53.80 66.48 24.58
C ASN A 566 54.72 66.99 25.68
N ASN A 567 56.02 66.74 25.51
CA ASN A 567 57.06 67.34 26.35
C ASN A 567 57.68 68.53 25.63
N TYR A 568 57.79 69.64 26.33
CA TYR A 568 58.39 70.88 25.85
C TYR A 568 59.66 71.17 26.64
N THR A 569 60.62 71.83 25.99
CA THR A 569 61.80 72.36 26.68
C THR A 569 61.55 73.84 26.96
N VAL A 570 61.47 74.19 28.25
CA VAL A 570 61.41 75.60 28.68
C VAL A 570 62.82 76.05 28.99
N THR A 571 63.23 77.16 28.39
CA THR A 571 64.54 77.78 28.60
C THR A 571 64.39 79.12 29.30
N TRP A 572 65.03 79.23 30.46
CA TRP A 572 65.11 80.41 31.31
C TRP A 572 66.39 81.17 30.96
N ASN A 573 66.26 82.30 30.27
CA ASN A 573 67.39 83.12 29.83
C ASN A 573 67.65 84.28 30.80
N GLY A 574 68.84 84.30 31.42
CA GLY A 574 69.20 85.29 32.44
C GLY A 574 69.32 86.74 31.94
N ASN A 575 69.12 87.01 30.65
CA ASN A 575 69.22 88.35 30.05
C ASN A 575 70.52 89.08 30.42
N GLY A 576 71.64 88.39 30.22
CA GLY A 576 72.96 88.89 30.57
C GLY A 576 73.43 88.57 31.99
N ALA A 577 72.52 88.18 32.89
CA ALA A 577 72.84 87.62 34.21
C ALA A 577 73.38 86.17 34.09
N SER A 578 74.19 85.76 35.06
CA SER A 578 74.73 84.41 35.14
C SER A 578 73.71 83.46 35.77
N LEU A 579 73.60 82.24 35.22
CA LEU A 579 72.78 81.14 35.71
C LEU A 579 73.68 79.92 35.85
N ASP A 580 74.13 79.64 37.07
CA ASP A 580 74.97 78.50 37.38
C ASP A 580 74.47 77.83 38.66
N ALA A 581 74.40 76.51 38.66
CA ALA A 581 74.09 75.69 39.82
C ALA A 581 74.97 76.04 41.04
N LYS A 582 76.24 76.42 40.81
CA LYS A 582 77.20 76.74 41.88
C LYS A 582 76.98 78.10 42.54
N LEU A 583 76.37 79.06 41.83
CA LEU A 583 76.06 80.39 42.37
C LEU A 583 74.89 80.35 43.36
N TRP A 584 74.09 79.29 43.32
CA TRP A 584 72.96 79.06 44.22
C TRP A 584 73.38 78.91 45.69
N SER A 585 74.55 78.33 45.93
CA SER A 585 75.10 78.11 47.27
C SER A 585 75.52 79.40 47.99
N TYR A 586 75.57 80.54 47.29
CA TYR A 586 76.00 81.84 47.81
C TYR A 586 74.85 82.79 48.14
N ALA A 587 73.61 82.48 47.76
CA ALA A 587 72.47 83.34 48.01
C ALA A 587 72.14 83.42 49.51
N GLY A 588 72.08 84.65 50.05
CA GLY A 588 71.93 84.92 51.49
C GLY A 588 73.24 85.27 52.22
N SER A 589 74.39 85.24 51.54
CA SER A 589 75.66 85.77 52.09
C SER A 589 75.73 87.31 52.02
N THR A 590 76.56 87.94 52.86
CA THR A 590 76.69 89.41 52.93
C THR A 590 77.08 90.01 51.56
N GLY A 591 76.19 90.85 51.01
CA GLY A 591 76.30 91.44 49.66
C GLY A 591 75.34 90.84 48.61
N TYR A 592 74.55 89.83 48.97
CA TYR A 592 73.62 89.13 48.08
C TYR A 592 72.17 89.26 48.58
N THR A 593 71.23 89.62 47.71
CA THR A 593 69.85 90.02 48.09
C THR A 593 68.74 89.03 47.73
N SER A 594 69.03 87.86 47.15
CA SER A 594 67.99 86.88 46.78
C SER A 594 67.75 85.79 47.84
N SER A 595 66.47 85.49 48.12
CA SER A 595 66.06 84.33 48.93
C SER A 595 65.94 83.09 48.05
N ASN A 596 66.90 82.17 48.15
CA ASN A 596 66.99 81.01 47.26
C ASN A 596 66.05 79.87 47.67
N SER A 597 65.09 79.52 46.80
CA SER A 597 64.31 78.27 46.95
C SER A 597 64.18 77.36 45.70
N GLY A 598 64.71 77.75 44.55
CA GLY A 598 64.87 77.00 43.29
C GLY A 598 65.38 75.56 43.39
N SER A 599 64.97 74.75 42.40
CA SER A 599 65.16 73.30 42.35
C SER A 599 66.19 72.88 41.30
N ASN A 600 67.48 72.97 41.64
CA ASN A 600 68.62 72.77 40.73
C ASN A 600 68.58 71.45 39.93
N SER A 601 68.19 70.34 40.57
CA SER A 601 68.13 69.02 39.92
C SER A 601 67.12 68.94 38.76
N SER A 602 66.20 69.88 38.67
CA SER A 602 65.19 69.96 37.61
C SER A 602 65.70 70.67 36.35
N TYR A 603 66.93 71.22 36.36
CA TYR A 603 67.45 72.07 35.29
C TYR A 603 68.80 71.61 34.74
N THR A 604 68.97 71.78 33.43
CA THR A 604 70.28 71.73 32.75
C THR A 604 70.77 73.15 32.50
N TYR A 605 71.95 73.51 33.02
CA TYR A 605 72.51 74.86 32.92
C TYR A 605 73.52 74.96 31.78
N SER A 606 73.48 76.08 31.05
CA SER A 606 74.43 76.41 29.98
C SER A 606 74.69 77.92 29.93
N GLY A 607 75.75 78.36 30.62
CA GLY A 607 76.21 79.74 30.68
C GLY A 607 75.19 80.70 31.31
N LYS A 608 74.44 81.41 30.45
CA LYS A 608 73.40 82.37 30.87
C LYS A 608 71.98 81.84 30.67
N ASN A 609 71.84 80.52 30.53
CA ASN A 609 70.56 79.86 30.35
C ASN A 609 70.44 78.65 31.28
N ALA A 610 69.21 78.32 31.66
CA ALA A 610 68.85 77.07 32.30
C ALA A 610 67.62 76.49 31.61
N SER A 611 67.59 75.19 31.34
CA SER A 611 66.48 74.54 30.62
C SER A 611 65.92 73.37 31.41
N SER A 612 64.60 73.17 31.36
CA SER A 612 63.92 72.00 31.93
C SER A 612 62.91 71.45 30.94
N SER A 613 62.71 70.13 30.95
CA SER A 613 61.60 69.52 30.24
C SER A 613 60.33 69.63 31.09
N VAL A 614 59.24 70.08 30.48
CA VAL A 614 57.92 70.19 31.10
C VAL A 614 56.92 69.41 30.24
N THR A 615 55.96 68.76 30.89
CA THR A 615 54.87 68.06 30.21
C THR A 615 53.68 69.00 30.08
N TYR A 616 53.02 69.01 28.91
CA TYR A 616 51.83 69.81 28.66
C TYR A 616 50.69 69.50 29.64
N ASP A 617 49.93 70.52 30.09
CA ASP A 617 48.85 70.41 31.08
C ASP A 617 49.31 69.81 32.43
N VAL A 618 50.62 69.87 32.72
CA VAL A 618 51.20 69.43 34.00
C VAL A 618 51.88 70.62 34.66
N ALA A 619 51.32 71.05 35.79
CA ALA A 619 51.87 72.15 36.58
C ALA A 619 53.32 71.87 37.01
N ILE A 620 54.19 72.86 36.83
CA ILE A 620 55.58 72.82 37.32
C ILE A 620 55.56 72.86 38.86
N SER A 621 55.92 71.74 39.48
CA SER A 621 55.93 71.59 40.96
C SER A 621 57.22 72.07 41.63
N TYR A 622 58.20 72.51 40.83
CA TYR A 622 59.52 72.93 41.28
C TYR A 622 59.76 74.42 41.06
N LYS A 623 60.68 75.00 41.82
CA LYS A 623 60.96 76.44 41.75
C LYS A 623 61.99 76.74 40.66
N THR A 624 61.78 77.82 39.92
CA THR A 624 62.64 78.30 38.84
C THR A 624 64.02 78.71 39.33
N PRO A 625 65.06 78.66 38.48
CA PRO A 625 66.36 79.21 38.84
C PRO A 625 66.25 80.71 39.10
N ILE A 626 67.16 81.28 39.89
CA ILE A 626 67.20 82.70 40.24
C ILE A 626 68.53 83.23 39.67
N PRO A 627 68.49 84.08 38.64
CA PRO A 627 69.69 84.58 37.98
C PRO A 627 70.44 85.62 38.84
N PHE A 628 71.75 85.74 38.63
CA PHE A 628 72.60 86.68 39.35
C PHE A 628 73.29 87.69 38.43
N LYS A 629 73.18 88.98 38.76
CA LYS A 629 73.90 90.07 38.11
C LYS A 629 74.24 91.14 39.14
N LEU A 630 75.54 91.42 39.32
CA LEU A 630 76.01 92.40 40.30
C LEU A 630 75.35 93.77 40.09
N GLY A 631 74.94 94.43 41.18
CA GLY A 631 74.27 95.74 41.14
C GLY A 631 72.82 95.73 40.66
N ASN A 632 72.20 94.55 40.48
CA ASN A 632 70.82 94.41 40.01
C ASN A 632 70.00 93.53 40.97
N THR A 633 68.69 93.72 41.02
CA THR A 633 67.74 92.86 41.77
C THR A 633 66.90 92.04 40.80
N PHE A 634 66.71 90.75 41.10
CA PHE A 634 65.86 89.88 40.29
C PHE A 634 64.38 90.11 40.62
N ASN A 635 63.63 90.63 39.66
CA ASN A 635 62.20 90.96 39.82
C ASN A 635 61.25 89.89 39.24
N GLY A 636 61.72 88.65 39.10
CA GLY A 636 60.95 87.54 38.53
C GLY A 636 61.28 87.25 37.07
N TRP A 637 60.69 86.17 36.58
CA TRP A 637 60.82 85.72 35.19
C TRP A 637 59.69 86.26 34.34
N TRP A 638 60.02 86.77 33.16
CA TRP A 638 59.08 87.41 32.26
C TRP A 638 59.17 86.79 30.86
N THR A 639 58.07 86.75 30.11
CA THR A 639 58.05 86.19 28.75
C THR A 639 58.79 87.06 27.71
N SER A 640 59.16 88.30 28.04
CA SER A 640 59.90 89.22 27.18
C SER A 640 60.79 90.16 28.01
N ALA A 641 61.89 90.63 27.41
CA ALA A 641 62.84 91.55 28.05
C ALA A 641 62.25 92.95 28.34
N SER A 642 61.22 93.36 27.60
CA SER A 642 60.52 94.63 27.80
C SER A 642 59.01 94.44 27.53
N GLY A 643 58.22 94.29 28.59
CA GLY A 643 56.74 94.31 28.51
C GLY A 643 56.03 92.96 28.37
N GLY A 644 56.61 91.86 28.85
CA GLY A 644 55.96 90.53 28.86
C GLY A 644 55.03 90.28 30.06
N TYR A 645 54.61 89.02 30.22
CA TYR A 645 53.91 88.52 31.41
C TYR A 645 54.89 87.88 32.38
N MET A 646 54.71 88.10 33.68
CA MET A 646 55.50 87.42 34.70
C MET A 646 55.07 85.95 34.78
N VAL A 647 56.00 85.02 34.54
CA VAL A 647 55.81 83.56 34.60
C VAL A 647 56.25 82.95 35.93
N ALA A 648 57.17 83.61 36.65
CA ALA A 648 57.54 83.22 38.00
C ALA A 648 57.99 84.44 38.82
N ASN A 649 57.70 84.45 40.11
CA ASN A 649 58.00 85.57 41.00
C ASN A 649 59.48 85.63 41.40
N THR A 650 59.86 86.61 42.22
CA THR A 650 61.24 86.83 42.71
C THR A 650 61.82 85.65 43.48
N ASN A 651 60.97 84.79 44.06
CA ASN A 651 61.36 83.60 44.82
C ASN A 651 61.41 82.33 43.95
N GLY A 652 61.24 82.49 42.64
CA GLY A 652 61.20 81.43 41.65
C GLY A 652 59.94 80.56 41.70
N GLN A 653 58.87 81.00 42.36
CA GLN A 653 57.58 80.28 42.27
C GLN A 653 56.88 80.64 40.97
N VAL A 654 56.50 79.63 40.20
CA VAL A 654 55.67 79.81 39.01
C VAL A 654 54.35 80.44 39.43
N VAL A 655 53.97 81.53 38.76
CA VAL A 655 52.70 82.22 39.03
C VAL A 655 51.66 81.70 38.03
N ALA A 656 50.52 81.26 38.54
CA ALA A 656 49.46 80.60 37.77
C ALA A 656 48.78 81.49 36.70
N SER A 657 49.18 82.76 36.58
CA SER A 657 48.47 83.79 35.81
C SER A 657 48.91 83.94 34.35
N VAL A 658 49.72 83.03 33.80
CA VAL A 658 50.02 83.07 32.36
C VAL A 658 49.09 82.09 31.66
N SER A 659 47.91 82.61 31.25
CA SER A 659 46.94 81.86 30.45
C SER A 659 47.63 81.28 29.22
N GLY A 660 47.72 79.95 29.14
CA GLY A 660 48.34 79.22 28.03
C GLY A 660 49.59 78.40 28.36
N TYR A 661 50.03 78.36 29.62
CA TYR A 661 51.14 77.50 30.09
C TYR A 661 50.79 76.73 31.37
N THR A 662 49.58 76.18 31.45
CA THR A 662 49.23 75.15 32.43
C THR A 662 49.66 73.77 31.98
#